data_AF-A0A2E7RU24-F1
#
_entry.id   AF-A0A2E7RU24-F1
#
_cell.length_a   1.000
_cell.length_b   1.000
_cell.length_c   1.000
_cell.angle_alpha   90.00
_cell.angle_beta   90.00
_cell.angle_gamma   90.00
#
_symmetry.space_group_name_H-M   'P 1'
#
loop_
_entity.id
_entity.type
_entity.pdbx_description
1 polymer ?
#
loop_
_entity_poly.entity_id
_entity_poly.type
_entity_poly.pdbx_seq_one_letter_code
_entity_poly.pdbx_strand_id
1 'polypeptide(L)'
;ALKGGAGGRLHVGVWDYGFGNVIQGRIDEIRVTDQVEHSAAFQPSDRPYSIPGTVQYARDTHRTVDHRLKQLVSDIKSLKEFSGTDGGGVAAKVIRSSQAVVEKVTRALTAMSPTLKSKDADGKQLTRAVDVVAEQVNLARMAIHRVSAAAAAIAAREDRRSLLFKDLNDVSAGDAIVLNGRQLFIDDHVIEKIRGARKVLNRPVKHPRNPLIVAEKPWEKTLLNRGSVIYDEQAKLFKMWYSVYTTDLKEQLLCYATSRDGIKWDKPLINEAGQSNVIPDFRAANPPSVFKDVHEPDPARRYKMLYGAGQPRKYTTNAAYSPDGLSWTPESSNPVIPHSDTLNSCFWDPARRRYVAHVRFGPPNTRWVSLTESPDFVHWSPKVTVLKPSSIDEPFETKHYGMRVLPYEGTLLGFLSAYHGETIRPIPADEMWRDRTNVQLAFSRDGLTWQRVGEAGAISDSRKKEGERDWKPIAEGATFLPYGTSRKADWDWGQVYPFDPPLIVGDQIWFYYQGLKGRHWFKQHKDPLESGFGLATLRLDGFVSVDAPQAGTLQTRRFIAIGDTLVINAKADGGEIRVEAIDALGRVISGFSKEDCTPIRGDSVRHVVSWKGGPNCHQLQARPIKLRFHLKTASLFSFEFQIRRNHFVPLSFRQ
;
A
#
# COMPACT_ATOMS: atom_id res chain seq x y z
N ALA A 1 -19.27 -45.65 -43.08
CA ALA A 1 -19.81 -46.27 -44.30
C ALA A 1 -20.38 -45.19 -45.20
N LEU A 2 -19.80 -44.98 -46.38
CA LEU A 2 -20.46 -44.33 -47.51
C LEU A 2 -20.10 -45.15 -48.76
N LYS A 3 -20.87 -46.21 -49.01
CA LYS A 3 -20.87 -46.90 -50.30
C LYS A 3 -21.72 -46.04 -51.25
N GLY A 4 -21.14 -45.51 -52.33
CA GLY A 4 -21.91 -45.10 -53.51
C GLY A 4 -21.97 -43.61 -53.89
N GLY A 5 -21.20 -42.70 -53.28
CA GLY A 5 -21.13 -41.29 -53.72
C GLY A 5 -19.83 -40.97 -54.45
N ALA A 6 -19.88 -40.15 -55.50
CA ALA A 6 -18.69 -39.63 -56.18
C ALA A 6 -17.70 -39.08 -55.14
N GLY A 7 -16.46 -39.59 -55.13
CA GLY A 7 -15.47 -39.28 -54.10
C GLY A 7 -15.35 -37.77 -53.83
N GLY A 8 -15.48 -37.38 -52.57
CA GLY A 8 -15.25 -36.01 -52.14
C GLY A 8 -13.77 -35.65 -52.22
N ARG A 9 -13.44 -34.44 -52.70
CA ARG A 9 -12.08 -33.90 -52.59
C ARG A 9 -11.82 -33.43 -51.16
N LEU A 10 -10.81 -33.99 -50.51
CA LEU A 10 -10.27 -33.48 -49.25
C LEU A 10 -9.31 -32.34 -49.55
N HIS A 11 -9.57 -31.14 -49.04
CA HIS A 11 -8.66 -30.00 -49.14
C HIS A 11 -8.04 -29.76 -47.77
N VAL A 12 -6.77 -30.10 -47.58
CA VAL A 12 -6.05 -29.87 -46.32
C VAL A 12 -5.46 -28.45 -46.38
N GLY A 13 -6.15 -27.49 -45.77
CA GLY A 13 -5.59 -26.17 -45.49
C GLY A 13 -4.91 -26.19 -44.12
N VAL A 14 -3.60 -25.98 -44.06
CA VAL A 14 -2.94 -25.63 -42.79
C VAL A 14 -3.25 -24.15 -42.53
N TRP A 15 -4.13 -23.88 -41.57
CA TRP A 15 -4.49 -22.52 -41.19
C TRP A 15 -3.33 -21.85 -40.44
N ASP A 16 -3.26 -20.53 -40.59
CA ASP A 16 -2.16 -19.58 -40.42
C ASP A 16 -1.46 -19.48 -39.03
N TYR A 17 -1.52 -20.52 -38.20
CA TYR A 17 -0.97 -20.53 -36.83
C TYR A 17 0.26 -21.44 -36.67
N GLY A 18 0.75 -22.04 -37.75
CA GLY A 18 1.80 -23.08 -37.73
C GLY A 18 3.11 -22.78 -38.45
N PHE A 19 3.44 -21.53 -38.76
CA PHE A 19 4.71 -21.23 -39.45
C PHE A 19 5.93 -21.40 -38.52
N GLY A 20 6.94 -22.14 -39.01
CA GLY A 20 8.22 -22.38 -38.32
C GLY A 20 8.49 -23.82 -37.88
N ASN A 21 7.54 -24.74 -38.06
CA ASN A 21 7.77 -26.18 -37.82
C ASN A 21 8.02 -26.90 -39.14
N VAL A 22 9.12 -27.65 -39.23
CA VAL A 22 9.39 -28.56 -40.36
C VAL A 22 9.10 -29.97 -39.89
N ILE A 23 8.10 -30.63 -40.48
CA ILE A 23 7.87 -32.06 -40.25
C ILE A 23 8.77 -32.80 -41.25
N GLN A 24 9.83 -33.45 -40.76
CA GLN A 24 10.63 -34.40 -41.54
C GLN A 24 10.31 -35.82 -41.09
N GLY A 25 9.69 -36.59 -41.98
CA GLY A 25 9.28 -37.97 -41.75
C GLY A 25 8.29 -38.46 -42.81
N ARG A 26 8.05 -39.77 -42.87
CA ARG A 26 6.97 -40.36 -43.67
C ARG A 26 5.66 -40.21 -42.88
N ILE A 27 4.66 -39.57 -43.48
CA ILE A 27 3.32 -39.51 -42.87
C ILE A 27 2.62 -40.82 -43.22
N ASP A 28 2.56 -41.74 -42.27
CA ASP A 28 1.95 -43.05 -42.47
C ASP A 28 0.42 -43.02 -42.26
N GLU A 29 -0.10 -42.08 -41.47
CA GLU A 29 -1.53 -41.93 -41.19
C GLU A 29 -1.87 -40.46 -40.88
N ILE A 30 -3.00 -39.97 -41.42
CA ILE A 30 -3.63 -38.71 -40.99
C ILE A 30 -4.94 -39.08 -40.30
N ARG A 31 -5.02 -38.90 -38.98
CA ARG A 31 -6.27 -39.05 -38.23
C ARG A 31 -6.93 -37.70 -38.05
N VAL A 32 -8.13 -37.57 -38.61
CA VAL A 32 -9.05 -36.49 -38.27
C VAL A 32 -9.79 -36.93 -37.01
N THR A 33 -9.46 -36.34 -35.88
CA THR A 33 -10.20 -36.55 -34.63
C THR A 33 -11.47 -35.71 -34.63
N ASP A 34 -12.51 -36.24 -34.01
CA ASP A 34 -13.88 -35.74 -33.85
C ASP A 34 -14.03 -34.47 -32.99
N GLN A 35 -13.12 -33.51 -33.12
CA GLN A 35 -13.49 -32.12 -32.86
C GLN A 35 -14.35 -31.63 -34.02
N VAL A 36 -15.60 -32.07 -33.99
CA VAL A 36 -16.68 -31.43 -34.72
C VAL A 36 -16.87 -30.09 -34.03
N GLU A 37 -16.26 -29.02 -34.54
CA GLU A 37 -16.90 -27.71 -34.41
C GLU A 37 -18.32 -27.93 -34.95
N HIS A 38 -19.33 -27.73 -34.09
CA HIS A 38 -20.72 -27.98 -34.43
C HIS A 38 -21.00 -27.44 -35.83
N SER A 39 -21.44 -28.31 -36.75
CA SER A 39 -21.75 -27.93 -38.14
C SER A 39 -22.80 -26.81 -38.25
N ALA A 40 -23.50 -26.51 -37.16
CA ALA A 40 -24.42 -25.38 -37.05
C ALA A 40 -23.72 -24.01 -36.86
N ALA A 41 -22.46 -23.97 -36.43
CA ALA A 41 -21.69 -22.75 -36.18
C ALA A 41 -20.50 -22.55 -37.14
N PHE A 42 -20.06 -23.61 -37.84
CA PHE A 42 -19.08 -23.49 -38.91
C PHE A 42 -19.77 -23.08 -40.21
N GLN A 43 -19.74 -21.78 -40.52
CA GLN A 43 -20.00 -21.30 -41.88
C GLN A 43 -18.65 -21.24 -42.62
N PRO A 44 -18.32 -22.23 -43.48
CA PRO A 44 -17.15 -22.10 -44.34
C PRO A 44 -17.31 -20.84 -45.18
N SER A 45 -16.21 -20.13 -45.42
CA SER A 45 -16.25 -18.96 -46.29
C SER A 45 -16.77 -19.36 -47.68
N ASP A 46 -17.90 -18.77 -48.09
CA ASP A 46 -18.44 -18.85 -49.46
C ASP A 46 -17.52 -18.14 -50.48
N ARG A 47 -16.52 -17.38 -50.00
CA ARG A 47 -15.55 -16.73 -50.87
C ARG A 47 -14.60 -17.76 -51.46
N PRO A 48 -14.45 -17.84 -52.79
CA PRO A 48 -13.47 -18.72 -53.41
C PRO A 48 -12.07 -18.38 -52.90
N TYR A 49 -11.33 -19.39 -52.46
CA TYR A 49 -9.93 -19.23 -52.06
C TYR A 49 -9.09 -18.89 -53.28
N SER A 50 -8.28 -17.85 -53.16
CA SER A 50 -7.39 -17.45 -54.24
C SER A 50 -6.30 -18.51 -54.44
N ILE A 51 -6.08 -18.91 -55.69
CA ILE A 51 -5.20 -20.02 -56.04
C ILE A 51 -3.76 -19.51 -56.15
N PRO A 52 -2.77 -20.10 -55.46
CA PRO A 52 -1.36 -19.73 -55.62
C PRO A 52 -0.92 -19.73 -57.08
N GLY A 53 -0.15 -18.70 -57.48
CA GLY A 53 0.26 -18.49 -58.87
C GLY A 53 -0.71 -17.64 -59.68
N THR A 54 -1.83 -17.19 -59.10
CA THR A 54 -2.74 -16.22 -59.72
C THR A 54 -2.49 -14.80 -59.22
N VAL A 55 -2.82 -13.81 -60.05
CA VAL A 55 -2.78 -12.39 -59.65
C VAL A 55 -3.75 -12.11 -58.49
N GLN A 56 -4.88 -12.83 -58.44
CA GLN A 56 -5.85 -12.69 -57.36
C GLN A 56 -5.29 -13.15 -56.01
N TYR A 57 -4.56 -14.27 -55.98
CA TYR A 57 -3.82 -14.69 -54.79
C TYR A 57 -2.81 -13.65 -54.34
N ALA A 58 -2.03 -13.12 -55.30
CA ALA A 58 -1.06 -12.09 -54.97
C ALA A 58 -1.71 -10.84 -54.35
N ARG A 59 -2.89 -10.43 -54.82
CA ARG A 59 -3.65 -9.30 -54.24
C ARG A 59 -4.13 -9.59 -52.82
N ASP A 60 -4.66 -10.78 -52.56
CA ASP A 60 -5.22 -11.12 -51.25
C ASP A 60 -4.12 -11.35 -50.21
N THR A 61 -3.01 -11.97 -50.61
CA THR A 61 -1.81 -12.08 -49.77
C THR A 61 -1.22 -10.70 -49.50
N HIS A 62 -1.09 -9.82 -50.51
CA HIS A 62 -0.61 -8.43 -50.31
C HIS A 62 -1.42 -7.67 -49.26
N ARG A 63 -2.77 -7.74 -49.31
CA ARG A 63 -3.64 -7.12 -48.30
C ARG A 63 -3.45 -7.71 -46.91
N THR A 64 -3.31 -9.03 -46.82
CA THR A 64 -3.06 -9.73 -45.55
C THR A 64 -1.73 -9.30 -44.95
N VAL A 65 -0.67 -9.21 -45.77
CA VAL A 65 0.65 -8.74 -45.33
C VAL A 65 0.59 -7.29 -44.87
N ASP A 66 -0.11 -6.40 -45.58
CA ASP A 66 -0.30 -5.00 -45.15
C ASP A 66 -1.00 -4.90 -43.78
N HIS A 67 -2.04 -5.71 -43.54
CA HIS A 67 -2.71 -5.77 -42.25
C HIS A 67 -1.78 -6.26 -41.13
N ARG A 68 -1.04 -7.34 -41.38
CA ARG A 68 -0.07 -7.91 -40.42
C ARG A 68 1.08 -6.96 -40.12
N LEU A 69 1.52 -6.20 -41.11
CA LEU A 69 2.56 -5.19 -40.97
C LEU A 69 2.10 -4.07 -40.03
N LYS A 70 0.85 -3.63 -40.14
CA LYS A 70 0.24 -2.65 -39.22
C LYS A 70 0.13 -3.20 -37.79
N GLN A 71 -0.25 -4.47 -37.63
CA GLN A 71 -0.24 -5.15 -36.33
C GLN A 71 1.17 -5.20 -35.74
N LEU A 72 2.17 -5.61 -36.52
CA LEU A 72 3.58 -5.65 -36.09
C LEU A 72 4.07 -4.27 -35.62
N VAL A 73 3.69 -3.19 -36.32
CA VAL A 73 4.02 -1.81 -35.89
C VAL A 73 3.39 -1.47 -34.54
N SER A 74 2.13 -1.85 -34.33
CA SER A 74 1.44 -1.68 -33.05
C SER A 74 2.14 -2.48 -31.94
N ASP A 75 2.46 -3.74 -32.19
CA ASP A 75 3.11 -4.63 -31.22
C ASP A 75 4.51 -4.11 -30.83
N ILE A 76 5.28 -3.61 -31.80
CA ILE A 76 6.58 -2.96 -31.55
C ILE A 76 6.40 -1.71 -30.67
N LYS A 77 5.37 -0.89 -30.93
CA LYS A 77 5.11 0.32 -30.15
C LYS A 77 4.79 -0.02 -28.70
N SER A 78 3.86 -0.94 -28.47
CA SER A 78 3.48 -1.38 -27.12
C SER A 78 4.66 -2.00 -26.36
N LEU A 79 5.51 -2.78 -27.05
CA LEU A 79 6.68 -3.38 -26.41
C LEU A 79 7.75 -2.32 -26.05
N LYS A 80 7.91 -1.27 -26.86
CA LYS A 80 8.82 -0.15 -26.56
C LYS A 80 8.38 0.68 -25.37
N GLU A 81 7.08 0.96 -25.29
CA GLU A 81 6.47 1.64 -24.13
C GLU A 81 6.73 0.86 -22.83
N PHE A 82 6.76 -0.47 -22.92
CA PHE A 82 7.05 -1.36 -21.78
C PHE A 82 8.54 -1.48 -21.44
N SER A 83 9.44 -1.59 -22.42
CA SER A 83 10.84 -1.99 -22.18
C SER A 83 11.88 -0.87 -22.19
N GLY A 84 11.53 0.33 -22.67
CA GLY A 84 12.51 1.38 -23.01
C GLY A 84 13.32 1.01 -24.26
N THR A 85 13.75 2.01 -25.04
CA THR A 85 14.33 1.80 -26.39
C THR A 85 15.85 1.65 -26.43
N ASP A 86 16.55 1.97 -25.35
CA ASP A 86 17.96 2.39 -25.45
C ASP A 86 18.95 1.34 -24.91
N GLY A 87 18.47 0.13 -24.60
CA GLY A 87 19.29 -0.96 -24.07
C GLY A 87 20.01 -1.84 -25.11
N GLY A 88 21.08 -2.51 -24.67
CA GLY A 88 21.81 -3.55 -25.44
C GLY A 88 21.22 -4.96 -25.35
N GLY A 89 20.09 -5.14 -24.65
CA GLY A 89 19.49 -6.45 -24.37
C GLY A 89 18.83 -7.14 -25.58
N VAL A 90 18.52 -8.42 -25.42
CA VAL A 90 17.90 -9.28 -26.45
C VAL A 90 16.60 -8.67 -27.00
N ALA A 91 15.74 -8.12 -26.13
CA ALA A 91 14.49 -7.47 -26.52
C ALA A 91 14.72 -6.26 -27.44
N ALA A 92 15.67 -5.38 -27.09
CA ALA A 92 16.01 -4.21 -27.89
C ALA A 92 16.60 -4.59 -29.26
N LYS A 93 17.38 -5.67 -29.34
CA LYS A 93 17.89 -6.22 -30.60
C LYS A 93 16.75 -6.73 -31.49
N VAL A 94 15.79 -7.45 -30.92
CA VAL A 94 14.61 -7.96 -31.64
C VAL A 94 13.74 -6.80 -32.14
N ILE A 95 13.50 -5.78 -31.32
CA ILE A 95 12.76 -4.57 -31.70
C ILE A 95 13.43 -3.88 -32.90
N ARG A 96 14.74 -3.60 -32.83
CA ARG A 96 15.47 -2.96 -33.93
C ARG A 96 15.42 -3.77 -35.22
N SER A 97 15.62 -5.09 -35.13
CA SER A 97 15.53 -5.97 -36.30
C SER A 97 14.12 -5.99 -36.91
N SER A 98 13.08 -5.96 -36.08
CA SER A 98 11.68 -5.96 -36.54
C SER A 98 11.30 -4.62 -37.17
N GLN A 99 11.81 -3.50 -36.67
CA GLN A 99 11.65 -2.18 -37.31
C GLN A 99 12.29 -2.15 -38.71
N ALA A 100 13.50 -2.72 -38.87
CA ALA A 100 14.15 -2.81 -40.18
C ALA A 100 13.32 -3.68 -41.16
N VAL A 101 12.70 -4.76 -40.68
CA VAL A 101 11.76 -5.56 -41.48
C VAL A 101 10.54 -4.74 -41.88
N VAL A 102 9.97 -3.96 -40.95
CA VAL A 102 8.83 -3.08 -41.25
C VAL A 102 9.14 -2.13 -42.41
N GLU A 103 10.28 -1.44 -42.36
CA GLU A 103 10.69 -0.51 -43.42
C GLU A 103 10.90 -1.21 -44.76
N LYS A 104 11.58 -2.36 -44.74
CA LYS A 104 11.86 -3.15 -45.95
C LYS A 104 10.58 -3.65 -46.61
N VAL A 105 9.67 -4.23 -45.81
CA VAL A 105 8.41 -4.78 -46.32
C VAL A 105 7.47 -3.67 -46.79
N THR A 106 7.39 -2.55 -46.08
CA THR A 106 6.61 -1.38 -46.52
C THR A 106 7.04 -0.96 -47.94
N ARG A 107 8.34 -0.79 -48.18
CA ARG A 107 8.88 -0.44 -49.52
C ARG A 107 8.50 -1.49 -50.57
N ALA A 108 8.62 -2.77 -50.25
CA ALA A 108 8.30 -3.86 -51.17
C ALA A 108 6.80 -3.89 -51.52
N LEU A 109 5.90 -3.77 -50.54
CA LEU A 109 4.45 -3.71 -50.78
C LEU A 109 4.06 -2.51 -51.65
N THR A 110 4.67 -1.35 -51.42
CA THR A 110 4.45 -0.15 -52.25
C THR A 110 4.91 -0.38 -53.69
N ALA A 111 6.09 -0.95 -53.89
CA ALA A 111 6.64 -1.23 -55.22
C ALA A 111 5.81 -2.24 -56.02
N MET A 112 5.17 -3.20 -55.35
CA MET A 112 4.32 -4.22 -56.00
C MET A 112 2.93 -3.71 -56.38
N SER A 113 2.47 -2.60 -55.79
CA SER A 113 1.11 -2.09 -55.93
C SER A 113 0.68 -1.76 -57.37
N PRO A 114 1.55 -1.16 -58.23
CA PRO A 114 1.21 -0.92 -59.63
C PRO A 114 1.05 -2.22 -60.43
N THR A 115 1.98 -3.17 -60.26
CA THR A 115 1.96 -4.46 -60.97
C THR A 115 0.76 -5.32 -60.59
N LEU A 116 0.33 -5.27 -59.32
CA LEU A 116 -0.89 -5.93 -58.85
C LEU A 116 -2.16 -5.41 -59.52
N LYS A 117 -2.16 -4.20 -60.09
CA LYS A 117 -3.31 -3.61 -60.82
C LYS A 117 -3.27 -3.88 -62.32
N SER A 118 -2.15 -4.36 -62.87
CA SER A 118 -2.01 -4.65 -64.30
C SER A 118 -2.84 -5.87 -64.72
N LYS A 119 -3.36 -5.83 -65.96
CA LYS A 119 -4.07 -6.96 -66.58
C LYS A 119 -3.10 -8.02 -67.15
N ASP A 120 -1.85 -7.64 -67.41
CA ASP A 120 -0.82 -8.50 -68.04
C ASP A 120 0.21 -9.02 -67.04
N ALA A 121 -0.11 -8.99 -65.74
CA ALA A 121 0.84 -9.34 -64.69
C ALA A 121 1.12 -10.85 -64.62
N ASP A 122 2.39 -11.23 -64.48
CA ASP A 122 2.79 -12.61 -64.21
C ASP A 122 2.39 -13.00 -62.77
N GLY A 123 1.30 -13.78 -62.68
CA GLY A 123 0.78 -14.26 -61.40
C GLY A 123 1.75 -15.14 -60.62
N LYS A 124 2.65 -15.90 -61.28
CA LYS A 124 3.66 -16.73 -60.59
C LYS A 124 4.77 -15.87 -60.00
N GLN A 125 5.25 -14.88 -60.76
CA GLN A 125 6.25 -13.95 -60.28
C GLN A 125 5.72 -13.10 -59.12
N LEU A 126 4.49 -12.58 -59.25
CA LEU A 126 3.83 -11.81 -58.19
C LEU A 126 3.60 -12.64 -56.92
N THR A 127 3.13 -13.89 -57.07
CA THR A 127 2.97 -14.83 -55.96
C THR A 127 4.27 -15.00 -55.18
N ARG A 128 5.38 -15.32 -55.87
CA ARG A 128 6.69 -15.47 -55.22
C ARG A 128 7.11 -14.21 -54.46
N ALA A 129 6.89 -13.04 -55.05
CA ALA A 129 7.26 -11.78 -54.44
C ALA A 129 6.41 -11.45 -53.20
N VAL A 130 5.10 -11.73 -53.21
CA VAL A 130 4.25 -11.49 -52.03
C VAL A 130 4.51 -12.51 -50.92
N ASP A 131 4.84 -13.75 -51.26
CA ASP A 131 5.14 -14.80 -50.28
C ASP A 131 6.44 -14.49 -49.52
N VAL A 132 7.45 -13.95 -50.21
CA VAL A 132 8.71 -13.52 -49.57
C VAL A 132 8.47 -12.42 -48.54
N VAL A 133 7.61 -11.44 -48.83
CA VAL A 133 7.30 -10.38 -47.86
C VAL A 133 6.38 -10.87 -46.74
N ALA A 134 5.46 -11.80 -47.04
CA ALA A 134 4.63 -12.45 -46.04
C ALA A 134 5.48 -13.19 -45.00
N GLU A 135 6.45 -13.97 -45.46
CA GLU A 135 7.36 -14.71 -44.59
C GLU A 135 8.19 -13.77 -43.69
N GLN A 136 8.70 -12.67 -44.25
CA GLN A 136 9.47 -11.68 -43.48
C GLN A 136 8.64 -11.06 -42.35
N VAL A 137 7.38 -10.69 -42.62
CA VAL A 137 6.48 -10.14 -41.59
C VAL A 137 6.14 -11.20 -40.54
N ASN A 138 5.87 -12.44 -40.96
CA ASN A 138 5.54 -13.53 -40.04
C ASN A 138 6.70 -13.80 -39.07
N LEU A 139 7.94 -13.91 -39.57
CA LEU A 139 9.12 -14.13 -38.74
C LEU A 139 9.36 -12.98 -37.75
N ALA A 140 9.19 -11.72 -38.18
CA ALA A 140 9.33 -10.56 -37.30
C ALA A 140 8.24 -10.54 -36.21
N ARG A 141 7.00 -10.85 -36.55
CA ARG A 141 5.90 -10.97 -35.58
C ARG A 141 6.15 -12.07 -34.56
N MET A 142 6.64 -13.25 -34.99
CA MET A 142 7.00 -14.33 -34.07
C MET A 142 8.09 -13.90 -33.08
N ALA A 143 9.10 -13.17 -33.56
CA ALA A 143 10.17 -12.68 -32.70
C ALA A 143 9.63 -11.68 -31.65
N ILE A 144 8.78 -10.73 -32.07
CA ILE A 144 8.14 -9.78 -31.16
C ILE A 144 7.23 -10.49 -30.15
N HIS A 145 6.38 -11.41 -30.59
CA HIS A 145 5.50 -12.16 -29.69
C HIS A 145 6.28 -13.01 -28.67
N ARG A 146 7.41 -13.62 -29.05
CA ARG A 146 8.26 -14.36 -28.10
C ARG A 146 8.82 -13.44 -27.00
N VAL A 147 9.26 -12.24 -27.37
CA VAL A 147 9.75 -11.25 -26.40
C VAL A 147 8.62 -10.75 -25.52
N SER A 148 7.46 -10.42 -26.10
CA SER A 148 6.27 -10.01 -25.35
C SER A 148 5.76 -11.10 -24.41
N ALA A 149 5.78 -12.37 -24.82
CA ALA A 149 5.40 -13.51 -23.98
C ALA A 149 6.40 -13.74 -22.84
N ALA A 150 7.70 -13.60 -23.10
CA ALA A 150 8.72 -13.67 -22.05
C ALA A 150 8.59 -12.50 -21.05
N ALA A 151 8.34 -11.28 -21.53
CA ALA A 151 8.06 -10.11 -20.72
C ALA A 151 6.79 -10.31 -19.88
N ALA A 152 5.71 -10.82 -20.48
CA ALA A 152 4.48 -11.15 -19.78
C ALA A 152 4.68 -12.28 -18.75
N ALA A 153 5.55 -13.27 -19.02
CA ALA A 153 5.88 -14.32 -18.07
C ALA A 153 6.75 -13.83 -16.90
N ILE A 154 7.64 -12.84 -17.14
CA ILE A 154 8.40 -12.15 -16.09
C ILE A 154 7.46 -11.27 -15.26
N ALA A 155 6.63 -10.47 -15.91
CA ALA A 155 5.61 -9.66 -15.25
C ALA A 155 4.63 -10.52 -14.46
N ALA A 156 4.19 -11.67 -14.99
CA ALA A 156 3.35 -12.63 -14.28
C ALA A 156 4.10 -13.37 -13.16
N ARG A 157 5.42 -13.53 -13.26
CA ARG A 157 6.26 -14.03 -12.14
C ARG A 157 6.37 -13.00 -11.03
N GLU A 158 6.42 -11.73 -11.37
CA GLU A 158 6.38 -10.63 -10.42
C GLU A 158 4.97 -10.42 -9.85
N ASP A 159 3.90 -10.60 -10.63
CA ASP A 159 2.49 -10.39 -10.28
C ASP A 159 1.83 -11.58 -9.56
N ARG A 160 2.54 -12.70 -9.40
CA ARG A 160 2.05 -13.76 -8.53
C ARG A 160 2.04 -13.23 -7.10
N ARG A 161 0.83 -12.93 -6.59
CA ARG A 161 0.46 -13.29 -5.21
C ARG A 161 1.04 -14.68 -4.99
N SER A 162 2.12 -14.76 -4.24
CA SER A 162 2.79 -16.03 -4.04
C SER A 162 1.78 -16.99 -3.42
N LEU A 163 1.44 -18.07 -4.14
CA LEU A 163 0.51 -19.11 -3.68
C LEU A 163 1.16 -20.02 -2.61
N LEU A 164 2.22 -19.57 -1.94
CA LEU A 164 2.86 -20.30 -0.86
C LEU A 164 2.11 -19.99 0.44
N PHE A 165 2.00 -20.98 1.32
CA PHE A 165 1.35 -20.80 2.63
C PHE A 165 1.93 -19.64 3.44
N LYS A 166 3.24 -19.39 3.32
CA LYS A 166 3.93 -18.27 4.00
C LYS A 166 3.46 -16.88 3.57
N ASP A 167 2.68 -16.77 2.50
CA ASP A 167 2.16 -15.51 1.97
C ASP A 167 0.64 -15.38 2.18
N LEU A 168 0.02 -16.39 2.81
CA LEU A 168 -1.38 -16.34 3.24
C LEU A 168 -1.44 -15.74 4.65
N ASN A 169 -2.28 -14.73 4.82
CA ASN A 169 -2.66 -14.19 6.12
C ASN A 169 -4.13 -13.77 6.08
N ASP A 170 -4.84 -13.91 7.19
CA ASP A 170 -6.28 -13.62 7.33
C ASP A 170 -7.18 -14.36 6.30
N VAL A 171 -6.71 -15.49 5.75
CA VAL A 171 -7.48 -16.34 4.83
C VAL A 171 -8.28 -17.36 5.62
N SER A 172 -9.58 -17.47 5.36
CA SER A 172 -10.41 -18.49 5.98
C SER A 172 -10.23 -19.85 5.28
N ALA A 173 -9.88 -20.87 6.07
CA ALA A 173 -9.80 -22.27 5.67
C ALA A 173 -10.84 -23.08 6.45
N GLY A 174 -12.05 -23.18 5.91
CA GLY A 174 -13.21 -23.67 6.66
C GLY A 174 -13.59 -22.69 7.77
N ASP A 175 -13.60 -23.15 9.02
CA ASP A 175 -13.86 -22.32 10.20
C ASP A 175 -12.59 -21.82 10.91
N ALA A 176 -11.41 -22.11 10.33
CA ALA A 176 -10.12 -21.66 10.82
C ALA A 176 -9.59 -20.48 10.02
N ILE A 177 -8.86 -19.58 10.67
CA ILE A 177 -8.16 -18.46 10.05
C ILE A 177 -6.69 -18.84 9.85
N VAL A 178 -6.13 -18.69 8.66
CA VAL A 178 -4.69 -18.84 8.43
C VAL A 178 -4.00 -17.58 8.91
N LEU A 179 -3.12 -17.70 9.91
CA LEU A 179 -2.42 -16.57 10.52
C LEU A 179 -0.93 -16.62 10.17
N ASN A 180 -0.44 -15.48 9.71
CA ASN A 180 0.97 -15.23 9.47
C ASN A 180 1.34 -13.84 10.02
N GLY A 181 2.47 -13.75 10.70
CA GLY A 181 2.87 -12.54 11.41
C GLY A 181 2.07 -12.28 12.68
N ARG A 182 2.27 -11.08 13.23
CA ARG A 182 1.81 -10.74 14.57
C ARG A 182 0.31 -10.42 14.62
N GLN A 183 -0.32 -10.88 15.69
CA GLN A 183 -1.75 -10.69 15.94
C GLN A 183 -1.94 -9.67 17.07
N LEU A 184 -2.61 -8.56 16.73
CA LEU A 184 -2.97 -7.50 17.67
C LEU A 184 -4.40 -7.71 18.20
N PHE A 185 -4.71 -7.12 19.36
CA PHE A 185 -6.05 -7.18 19.96
C PHE A 185 -6.89 -5.92 19.75
N ILE A 186 -6.62 -5.17 18.67
CA ILE A 186 -7.40 -3.97 18.33
C ILE A 186 -8.86 -4.38 18.08
N ASP A 187 -9.11 -5.42 17.29
CA ASP A 187 -10.43 -5.98 17.04
C ASP A 187 -10.60 -7.40 17.61
N ASP A 188 -11.75 -8.01 17.35
CA ASP A 188 -12.05 -9.37 17.79
C ASP A 188 -11.79 -10.42 16.70
N HIS A 189 -11.04 -10.08 15.63
CA HIS A 189 -10.88 -10.95 14.46
C HIS A 189 -10.36 -12.35 14.84
N VAL A 190 -9.38 -12.39 15.74
CA VAL A 190 -8.77 -13.63 16.29
C VAL A 190 -9.33 -14.02 17.66
N ILE A 191 -10.25 -13.24 18.25
CA ILE A 191 -10.74 -13.44 19.61
C ILE A 191 -12.11 -14.14 19.56
N GLU A 192 -12.24 -15.29 20.22
CA GLU A 192 -13.53 -15.96 20.38
C GLU A 192 -14.21 -15.51 21.67
N LYS A 193 -13.46 -15.43 22.77
CA LYS A 193 -14.02 -15.10 24.07
C LYS A 193 -12.99 -14.53 25.03
N ILE A 194 -13.41 -13.55 25.83
CA ILE A 194 -12.69 -13.06 27.00
C ILE A 194 -13.55 -13.30 28.25
N ARG A 195 -12.95 -13.74 29.37
CA ARG A 195 -13.62 -13.87 30.68
C ARG A 195 -12.72 -13.36 31.80
N GLY A 196 -13.23 -12.54 32.72
CA GLY A 196 -12.42 -12.01 33.85
C GLY A 196 -11.28 -11.07 33.45
N ALA A 197 -11.24 -10.66 32.19
CA ALA A 197 -10.28 -9.72 31.61
C ALA A 197 -11.02 -8.75 30.69
N ARG A 198 -10.38 -7.66 30.27
CA ARG A 198 -10.96 -6.68 29.36
C ARG A 198 -9.92 -6.11 28.41
N LYS A 199 -10.35 -5.66 27.23
CA LYS A 199 -9.50 -4.86 26.35
C LYS A 199 -9.28 -3.46 26.92
N VAL A 200 -8.10 -2.89 26.69
CA VAL A 200 -7.72 -1.53 27.10
C VAL A 200 -6.95 -0.85 25.98
N LEU A 201 -7.43 0.31 25.52
CA LEU A 201 -6.68 1.23 24.65
C LEU A 201 -5.56 1.89 25.45
N ASN A 202 -4.31 1.62 25.09
CA ASN A 202 -3.16 2.24 25.74
C ASN A 202 -2.79 3.54 25.03
N ARG A 203 -2.55 4.59 25.80
CA ARG A 203 -2.16 5.90 25.29
C ARG A 203 -0.62 6.02 25.24
N PRO A 204 -0.05 6.62 24.18
CA PRO A 204 1.36 6.96 24.16
C PRO A 204 1.71 7.95 25.29
N VAL A 205 2.88 7.77 25.88
CA VAL A 205 3.37 8.64 26.96
C VAL A 205 4.20 9.76 26.34
N LYS A 206 3.82 11.01 26.61
CA LYS A 206 4.57 12.19 26.16
C LYS A 206 5.96 12.21 26.81
N HIS A 207 6.99 12.48 26.01
CA HIS A 207 8.35 12.56 26.47
C HIS A 207 8.53 13.75 27.43
N PRO A 208 9.21 13.59 28.59
CA PRO A 208 9.30 14.62 29.62
C PRO A 208 10.06 15.88 29.20
N ARG A 209 10.91 15.79 28.17
CA ARG A 209 11.62 16.94 27.57
C ARG A 209 10.81 17.71 26.53
N ASN A 210 9.54 17.36 26.31
CA ASN A 210 8.71 18.08 25.35
C ASN A 210 8.51 19.56 25.77
N PRO A 211 8.47 20.50 24.82
CA PRO A 211 8.71 20.32 23.38
C PRO A 211 10.19 20.08 23.06
N LEU A 212 10.47 19.17 22.12
CA LEU A 212 11.83 18.86 21.65
C LEU A 212 12.37 19.87 20.65
N ILE A 213 11.48 20.51 19.89
CA ILE A 213 11.80 21.60 18.96
C ILE A 213 10.85 22.76 19.21
N VAL A 214 11.41 23.96 19.30
CA VAL A 214 10.68 25.24 19.33
C VAL A 214 11.25 26.20 18.29
N ALA A 215 10.58 27.33 18.07
CA ALA A 215 11.05 28.39 17.19
C ALA A 215 12.22 29.12 17.87
N GLU A 216 13.41 29.05 17.27
CA GLU A 216 14.66 29.64 17.81
C GLU A 216 15.47 30.35 16.75
N LYS A 217 15.10 30.20 15.47
CA LYS A 217 15.87 30.71 14.33
C LYS A 217 15.20 31.94 13.70
N PRO A 218 15.97 32.86 13.07
CA PRO A 218 15.42 34.11 12.53
C PRO A 218 14.32 33.96 11.47
N TRP A 219 14.27 32.83 10.75
CA TRP A 219 13.22 32.52 9.77
C TRP A 219 11.98 31.85 10.39
N GLU A 220 12.05 31.41 11.65
CA GLU A 220 10.97 30.77 12.42
C GLU A 220 10.08 31.84 13.09
N LYS A 221 9.63 32.84 12.33
CA LYS A 221 8.97 34.04 12.88
C LYS A 221 7.53 33.83 13.33
N THR A 222 6.89 32.72 12.94
CA THR A 222 5.50 32.44 13.29
C THR A 222 5.32 30.98 13.74
N LEU A 223 4.30 30.28 13.23
CA LEU A 223 3.93 28.95 13.64
C LEU A 223 4.82 27.90 12.97
N LEU A 224 5.44 27.07 13.81
CA LEU A 224 6.00 25.80 13.39
C LEU A 224 4.86 24.85 13.04
N ASN A 225 4.92 24.28 11.84
CA ASN A 225 3.96 23.33 11.33
C ASN A 225 4.62 21.98 11.05
N ARG A 226 3.87 20.92 11.34
CA ARG A 226 4.34 19.54 11.19
C ARG A 226 4.65 19.19 9.73
N GLY A 227 5.39 18.11 9.53
CA GLY A 227 5.56 17.48 8.22
C GLY A 227 5.85 16.00 8.42
N SER A 228 7.05 15.58 8.04
CA SER A 228 7.47 14.19 8.12
C SER A 228 8.73 13.99 8.92
N VAL A 229 8.79 12.85 9.63
CA VAL A 229 10.01 12.35 10.27
C VAL A 229 10.26 10.95 9.74
N ILE A 230 11.49 10.68 9.32
CA ILE A 230 11.92 9.32 8.96
C ILE A 230 13.21 8.99 9.70
N TYR A 231 13.46 7.70 9.87
CA TYR A 231 14.81 7.21 10.15
C TYR A 231 15.42 6.67 8.86
N ASP A 232 16.54 7.26 8.45
CA ASP A 232 17.28 6.80 7.27
C ASP A 232 18.33 5.78 7.71
N GLU A 233 18.02 4.49 7.51
CA GLU A 233 18.89 3.35 7.88
C GLU A 233 20.30 3.45 7.29
N GLN A 234 20.43 3.94 6.04
CA GLN A 234 21.73 4.07 5.37
C GLN A 234 22.57 5.18 6.00
N ALA A 235 21.93 6.31 6.33
CA ALA A 235 22.60 7.44 6.97
C ALA A 235 22.74 7.26 8.50
N LYS A 236 22.02 6.30 9.09
CA LYS A 236 21.84 6.12 10.54
C LYS A 236 21.45 7.42 11.23
N LEU A 237 20.45 8.09 10.66
CA LEU A 237 20.08 9.45 11.03
C LEU A 237 18.56 9.64 10.95
N PHE A 238 17.99 10.24 11.97
CA PHE A 238 16.63 10.78 11.91
C PHE A 238 16.65 12.07 11.09
N LYS A 239 15.71 12.18 10.16
CA LYS A 239 15.53 13.33 9.28
C LYS A 239 14.11 13.86 9.43
N MET A 240 13.97 15.17 9.59
CA MET A 240 12.69 15.84 9.73
C MET A 240 12.55 16.94 8.69
N TRP A 241 11.44 16.91 7.96
CA TRP A 241 10.97 18.01 7.13
C TRP A 241 9.77 18.63 7.83
N TYR A 242 9.89 19.90 8.17
CA TYR A 242 8.85 20.64 8.87
C TYR A 242 8.61 21.96 8.17
N SER A 243 7.43 22.54 8.41
CA SER A 243 7.04 23.79 7.77
C SER A 243 7.03 24.94 8.77
N VAL A 244 7.22 26.15 8.27
CA VAL A 244 7.10 27.38 9.06
C VAL A 244 6.25 28.34 8.27
N TYR A 245 5.18 28.87 8.87
CA TYR A 245 4.37 29.87 8.19
C TYR A 245 5.15 31.18 7.95
N THR A 246 4.90 31.79 6.80
CA THR A 246 5.30 33.18 6.54
C THR A 246 4.57 34.13 7.50
N THR A 247 5.08 35.34 7.67
CA THR A 247 4.51 36.33 8.61
C THR A 247 3.06 36.69 8.30
N ASP A 248 2.64 36.63 7.03
CA ASP A 248 1.27 36.86 6.59
C ASP A 248 0.36 35.62 6.69
N LEU A 249 0.92 34.46 7.09
CA LEU A 249 0.28 33.15 7.20
C LEU A 249 -0.31 32.62 5.90
N LYS A 250 0.17 33.09 4.74
CA LYS A 250 -0.34 32.65 3.42
C LYS A 250 0.42 31.47 2.85
N GLU A 251 1.72 31.40 3.13
CA GLU A 251 2.61 30.36 2.61
C GLU A 251 3.40 29.71 3.75
N GLN A 252 4.06 28.61 3.43
CA GLN A 252 4.94 27.90 4.34
C GLN A 252 6.31 27.68 3.71
N LEU A 253 7.35 27.99 4.48
CA LEU A 253 8.73 27.62 4.20
C LEU A 253 8.91 26.15 4.58
N LEU A 254 9.59 25.38 3.74
CA LEU A 254 10.02 24.03 4.10
C LEU A 254 11.40 24.09 4.76
N CYS A 255 11.53 23.51 5.94
CA CYS A 255 12.75 23.48 6.74
C CYS A 255 13.19 22.04 7.02
N TYR A 256 14.47 21.87 7.34
CA TYR A 256 15.07 20.56 7.57
C TYR A 256 15.80 20.47 8.91
N ALA A 257 15.60 19.37 9.63
CA ALA A 257 16.32 19.08 10.87
C ALA A 257 16.79 17.62 10.90
N THR A 258 17.85 17.36 11.66
CA THR A 258 18.43 16.02 11.79
C THR A 258 18.67 15.67 13.24
N SER A 259 18.68 14.38 13.55
CA SER A 259 19.02 13.90 14.88
C SER A 259 19.67 12.52 14.81
N ARG A 260 20.60 12.23 15.73
CA ARG A 260 21.20 10.90 15.89
C ARG A 260 20.42 10.01 16.85
N ASP A 261 19.69 10.61 17.79
CA ASP A 261 18.94 9.90 18.85
C ASP A 261 17.42 10.10 18.73
N GLY A 262 16.97 10.96 17.80
CA GLY A 262 15.58 11.36 17.60
C GLY A 262 15.02 12.26 18.71
N ILE A 263 15.82 12.63 19.70
CA ILE A 263 15.41 13.44 20.85
C ILE A 263 16.02 14.83 20.78
N LYS A 264 17.35 14.93 20.56
CA LYS A 264 18.04 16.19 20.35
C LYS A 264 18.15 16.46 18.86
N TRP A 265 17.62 17.59 18.41
CA TRP A 265 17.55 17.95 17.00
C TRP A 265 18.50 19.09 16.65
N ASP A 266 19.27 18.87 15.60
CA ASP A 266 20.12 19.86 14.97
C ASP A 266 19.40 20.46 13.75
N LYS A 267 19.50 21.78 13.57
CA LYS A 267 18.94 22.53 12.43
C LYS A 267 20.11 22.96 11.52
N PRO A 268 20.66 22.08 10.67
CA PRO A 268 21.86 22.36 9.89
C PRO A 268 21.61 23.47 8.86
N LEU A 269 22.62 24.29 8.59
CA LEU A 269 22.56 25.30 7.54
C LEU A 269 22.72 24.62 6.18
N ILE A 270 21.59 24.30 5.55
CA ILE A 270 21.54 23.66 4.21
C ILE A 270 21.38 24.68 3.08
N ASN A 271 21.04 25.92 3.40
CA ASN A 271 20.95 27.04 2.47
C ASN A 271 21.98 28.09 2.88
N GLU A 272 23.11 28.11 2.18
CA GLU A 272 24.22 29.02 2.42
C GLU A 272 23.83 30.48 2.18
N ALA A 273 23.09 30.77 1.10
CA ALA A 273 22.70 32.13 0.74
C ALA A 273 21.80 32.77 1.82
N GLY A 274 20.87 31.99 2.38
CA GLY A 274 19.99 32.43 3.45
C GLY A 274 20.54 32.23 4.86
N GLN A 275 21.72 31.62 5.00
CA GLN A 275 22.28 31.15 6.28
C GLN A 275 21.21 30.45 7.13
N SER A 276 20.51 29.48 6.52
CA SER A 276 19.33 28.86 7.11
C SER A 276 19.20 27.36 6.85
N ASN A 277 18.31 26.71 7.59
CA ASN A 277 17.89 25.33 7.30
C ASN A 277 16.65 25.26 6.38
N VAL A 278 16.31 26.37 5.70
CA VAL A 278 15.18 26.46 4.78
C VAL A 278 15.59 25.86 3.44
N ILE A 279 14.78 24.95 2.91
CA ILE A 279 14.94 24.40 1.57
C ILE A 279 14.82 25.56 0.56
N PRO A 280 15.86 25.82 -0.26
CA PRO A 280 15.84 26.92 -1.21
C PRO A 280 14.76 26.71 -2.28
N ASP A 281 14.18 27.81 -2.75
CA ASP A 281 13.22 27.86 -3.88
C ASP A 281 11.96 26.98 -3.74
N PHE A 282 11.69 26.46 -2.54
CA PHE A 282 10.51 25.65 -2.27
C PHE A 282 9.51 26.37 -1.37
N ARG A 283 8.25 26.43 -1.80
CA ARG A 283 7.12 26.98 -1.02
C ARG A 283 5.94 26.03 -1.15
N ALA A 284 5.23 25.85 -0.04
CA ALA A 284 3.99 25.08 -0.01
C ALA A 284 2.88 25.86 0.67
N ALA A 285 1.64 25.62 0.27
CA ALA A 285 0.46 26.16 0.94
C ALA A 285 0.06 25.30 2.16
N ASN A 286 0.28 23.99 2.08
CA ASN A 286 0.05 23.05 3.17
C ASN A 286 1.32 22.22 3.45
N PRO A 287 1.45 21.64 4.66
CA PRO A 287 2.66 20.94 5.00
C PRO A 287 2.88 19.67 4.17
N PRO A 288 4.14 19.28 3.91
CA PRO A 288 4.46 18.17 3.03
C PRO A 288 4.52 16.83 3.77
N SER A 289 4.14 15.76 3.06
CA SER A 289 4.47 14.38 3.42
C SER A 289 5.66 13.94 2.58
N VAL A 290 6.74 13.58 3.26
CA VAL A 290 8.02 13.16 2.67
C VAL A 290 8.33 11.74 3.13
N PHE A 291 8.66 10.87 2.17
CA PHE A 291 9.18 9.54 2.47
C PHE A 291 10.33 9.19 1.51
N LYS A 292 11.16 8.24 1.93
CA LYS A 292 12.23 7.66 1.12
C LYS A 292 11.70 6.38 0.49
N ASP A 293 11.64 6.35 -0.83
CA ASP A 293 11.26 5.19 -1.60
C ASP A 293 12.50 4.32 -1.88
N VAL A 294 12.56 3.17 -1.20
CA VAL A 294 13.65 2.20 -1.37
C VAL A 294 13.50 1.33 -2.61
N HIS A 295 12.33 1.34 -3.25
CA HIS A 295 12.02 0.59 -4.45
C HIS A 295 12.14 1.42 -5.73
N GLU A 296 12.18 2.75 -5.63
CA GLU A 296 12.33 3.65 -6.76
C GLU A 296 13.67 3.38 -7.48
N PRO A 297 13.68 2.95 -8.76
CA PRO A 297 14.92 2.69 -9.49
C PRO A 297 15.70 3.97 -9.83
N ASP A 298 15.01 5.09 -10.07
CA ASP A 298 15.66 6.36 -10.41
C ASP A 298 16.23 7.03 -9.14
N PRO A 299 17.56 7.14 -9.00
CA PRO A 299 18.16 7.78 -7.82
C PRO A 299 17.76 9.25 -7.68
N ALA A 300 17.38 9.95 -8.75
CA ALA A 300 16.89 11.33 -8.68
C ALA A 300 15.51 11.45 -8.01
N ARG A 301 14.77 10.33 -7.91
CA ARG A 301 13.41 10.26 -7.35
C ARG A 301 13.33 9.52 -6.02
N ARG A 302 14.46 9.25 -5.39
CA ARG A 302 14.57 8.44 -4.16
C ARG A 302 13.74 8.99 -3.00
N TYR A 303 13.72 10.30 -2.82
CA TYR A 303 12.78 10.95 -1.92
C TYR A 303 11.60 11.46 -2.72
N LYS A 304 10.41 11.21 -2.19
CA LYS A 304 9.14 11.60 -2.78
C LYS A 304 8.40 12.48 -1.79
N MET A 305 7.74 13.50 -2.33
CA MET A 305 6.93 14.43 -1.54
C MET A 305 5.56 14.60 -2.16
N LEU A 306 4.52 14.54 -1.33
CA LEU A 306 3.23 15.17 -1.63
C LEU A 306 3.07 16.44 -0.80
N TYR A 307 2.72 17.55 -1.44
CA TYR A 307 2.54 18.84 -0.77
C TYR A 307 1.34 19.61 -1.34
N GLY A 308 0.74 20.48 -0.53
CA GLY A 308 -0.36 21.32 -0.99
C GLY A 308 0.15 22.58 -1.67
N ALA A 309 -0.43 22.93 -2.82
CA ALA A 309 -0.17 24.19 -3.52
C ALA A 309 -1.45 24.72 -4.19
N GLY A 310 -1.35 25.93 -4.76
CA GLY A 310 -2.45 26.63 -5.42
C GLY A 310 -3.05 27.75 -4.58
N GLN A 311 -4.17 28.30 -5.05
CA GLN A 311 -4.84 29.45 -4.43
C GLN A 311 -5.72 29.03 -3.24
N PRO A 312 -5.96 29.92 -2.26
CA PRO A 312 -6.90 29.66 -1.17
C PRO A 312 -8.25 29.14 -1.68
N ARG A 313 -8.78 28.10 -1.02
CA ARG A 313 -10.01 27.36 -1.39
C ARG A 313 -9.94 26.54 -2.69
N LYS A 314 -8.84 26.61 -3.43
CA LYS A 314 -8.56 25.82 -4.64
C LYS A 314 -7.26 25.03 -4.49
N TYR A 315 -6.91 24.64 -3.26
CA TYR A 315 -5.71 23.85 -3.02
C TYR A 315 -5.79 22.50 -3.71
N THR A 316 -4.63 22.10 -4.21
CA THR A 316 -4.39 20.84 -4.90
C THR A 316 -3.17 20.18 -4.27
N THR A 317 -3.05 18.87 -4.45
CA THR A 317 -1.88 18.14 -4.00
C THR A 317 -0.95 17.90 -5.19
N ASN A 318 0.30 18.25 -4.98
CA ASN A 318 1.37 18.29 -5.95
C ASN A 318 2.47 17.31 -5.51
N ALA A 319 3.22 16.79 -6.47
CA ALA A 319 4.35 15.91 -6.24
C ALA A 319 5.67 16.63 -6.49
N ALA A 320 6.70 16.24 -5.74
CA ALA A 320 8.09 16.61 -6.00
C ALA A 320 9.02 15.45 -5.65
N TYR A 321 10.20 15.45 -6.26
CA TYR A 321 11.20 14.41 -6.11
C TYR A 321 12.53 14.99 -5.68
N SER A 322 13.32 14.20 -4.97
CA SER A 322 14.66 14.60 -4.57
C SER A 322 15.60 13.40 -4.47
N PRO A 323 16.88 13.54 -4.88
CA PRO A 323 17.88 12.49 -4.67
C PRO A 323 18.31 12.35 -3.20
N ASP A 324 18.28 13.45 -2.44
CA ASP A 324 18.88 13.56 -1.10
C ASP A 324 17.90 14.06 -0.03
N GLY A 325 16.71 14.50 -0.44
CA GLY A 325 15.69 15.12 0.40
C GLY A 325 15.92 16.62 0.64
N LEU A 326 16.90 17.23 -0.02
CA LEU A 326 17.26 18.65 0.14
C LEU A 326 17.03 19.43 -1.16
N SER A 327 17.39 18.87 -2.31
CA SER A 327 17.13 19.47 -3.62
C SER A 327 15.87 18.89 -4.25
N TRP A 328 14.81 19.68 -4.34
CA TRP A 328 13.49 19.22 -4.77
C TRP A 328 13.16 19.69 -6.19
N THR A 329 12.77 18.75 -7.05
CA THR A 329 12.27 19.00 -8.40
C THR A 329 10.77 18.74 -8.43
N PRO A 330 9.92 19.76 -8.67
CA PRO A 330 8.48 19.57 -8.82
C PRO A 330 8.15 18.66 -10.01
N GLU A 331 7.12 17.82 -9.86
CA GLU A 331 6.56 17.05 -10.98
C GLU A 331 6.00 18.00 -12.05
N SER A 332 6.37 17.76 -13.31
CA SER A 332 5.93 18.52 -14.48
C SER A 332 4.43 18.48 -14.72
N SER A 333 3.78 17.35 -14.36
CA SER A 333 2.35 17.12 -14.53
C SER A 333 1.50 17.65 -13.37
N ASN A 334 2.08 18.46 -12.48
CA ASN A 334 1.37 19.00 -11.34
C ASN A 334 0.17 19.89 -11.74
N PRO A 335 -0.95 19.84 -10.99
CA PRO A 335 -1.16 19.04 -9.77
C PRO A 335 -1.51 17.57 -10.06
N VAL A 336 -1.03 16.65 -9.22
CA VAL A 336 -1.25 15.21 -9.38
C VAL A 336 -2.55 14.69 -8.74
N ILE A 337 -3.06 15.37 -7.69
CA ILE A 337 -4.36 15.04 -7.07
C ILE A 337 -5.20 16.31 -6.93
N PRO A 338 -6.39 16.36 -7.55
CA PRO A 338 -7.25 17.53 -7.45
C PRO A 338 -7.92 17.63 -6.08
N HIS A 339 -8.13 18.85 -5.61
CA HIS A 339 -8.95 19.21 -4.45
C HIS A 339 -8.62 18.45 -3.17
N SER A 340 -7.61 18.93 -2.45
CA SER A 340 -7.26 18.49 -1.10
C SER A 340 -6.48 19.60 -0.40
N ASP A 341 -6.64 19.66 0.92
CA ASP A 341 -5.94 20.59 1.80
C ASP A 341 -5.49 19.85 3.07
N THR A 342 -4.60 20.47 3.87
CA THR A 342 -3.88 19.86 5.00
C THR A 342 -2.66 19.00 4.62
N LEU A 343 -1.95 18.49 5.62
CA LEU A 343 -0.91 17.48 5.45
C LEU A 343 -1.58 16.17 4.99
N ASN A 344 -1.21 15.59 3.86
CA ASN A 344 -1.72 14.29 3.36
C ASN A 344 -0.82 13.15 3.81
N SER A 345 -1.32 11.92 3.96
CA SER A 345 -0.48 10.78 4.38
C SER A 345 -0.23 9.89 3.18
N CYS A 346 1.03 9.66 2.82
CA CYS A 346 1.38 8.95 1.60
C CYS A 346 2.52 7.97 1.83
N PHE A 347 2.40 6.76 1.29
CA PHE A 347 3.40 5.72 1.38
C PHE A 347 3.25 4.71 0.23
N TRP A 348 4.29 3.89 0.01
CA TRP A 348 4.19 2.71 -0.82
C TRP A 348 3.55 1.57 -0.03
N ASP A 349 2.42 1.05 -0.51
CA ASP A 349 1.78 -0.14 0.04
C ASP A 349 2.34 -1.38 -0.68
N PRO A 350 3.18 -2.20 0.00
CA PRO A 350 3.78 -3.37 -0.62
C PRO A 350 2.77 -4.49 -0.93
N ALA A 351 1.65 -4.57 -0.20
CA ALA A 351 0.63 -5.59 -0.45
C ALA A 351 -0.17 -5.26 -1.72
N ARG A 352 -0.40 -3.97 -1.99
CA ARG A 352 -1.04 -3.50 -3.23
C ARG A 352 -0.06 -3.28 -4.39
N ARG A 353 1.23 -3.10 -4.08
CA ARG A 353 2.25 -2.61 -5.02
C ARG A 353 1.80 -1.31 -5.70
N ARG A 354 1.34 -0.38 -4.88
CA ARG A 354 0.84 0.95 -5.28
C ARG A 354 1.28 1.97 -4.25
N TYR A 355 1.49 3.19 -4.69
CA TYR A 355 1.45 4.34 -3.79
C TYR A 355 0.02 4.55 -3.35
N VAL A 356 -0.15 4.83 -2.06
CA VAL A 356 -1.44 5.07 -1.43
C VAL A 356 -1.37 6.40 -0.72
N ALA A 357 -2.40 7.23 -0.91
CA ALA A 357 -2.53 8.50 -0.21
C ALA A 357 -3.90 8.61 0.49
N HIS A 358 -3.86 9.02 1.75
CA HIS A 358 -5.02 9.44 2.52
C HIS A 358 -5.10 10.96 2.51
N VAL A 359 -6.17 11.46 1.89
CA VAL A 359 -6.41 12.88 1.63
C VAL A 359 -7.80 13.27 2.10
N ARG A 360 -8.13 14.57 2.10
CA ARG A 360 -9.51 15.02 2.31
C ARG A 360 -10.34 14.93 1.03
N PHE A 361 -11.64 14.65 1.17
CA PHE A 361 -12.58 14.71 0.05
C PHE A 361 -12.85 16.15 -0.41
N GLY A 362 -13.07 16.35 -1.72
CA GLY A 362 -13.56 17.59 -2.29
C GLY A 362 -13.66 17.57 -3.83
N PRO A 363 -14.45 18.49 -4.42
CA PRO A 363 -15.28 19.54 -3.80
C PRO A 363 -16.74 19.09 -3.47
N PRO A 364 -17.42 19.73 -2.48
CA PRO A 364 -16.87 20.70 -1.53
C PRO A 364 -15.93 20.01 -0.54
N ASN A 365 -15.05 20.77 0.11
CA ASN A 365 -14.17 20.21 1.14
C ASN A 365 -14.99 19.82 2.38
N THR A 366 -15.28 18.52 2.54
CA THR A 366 -16.14 17.99 3.61
C THR A 366 -15.35 17.50 4.83
N ARG A 367 -14.01 17.59 4.81
CA ARG A 367 -13.12 16.98 5.82
C ARG A 367 -13.41 15.48 6.03
N TRP A 368 -13.87 14.77 5.01
CA TRP A 368 -13.94 13.30 5.04
C TRP A 368 -12.61 12.72 4.59
N VAL A 369 -12.20 11.60 5.18
CA VAL A 369 -10.96 10.94 4.79
C VAL A 369 -11.23 10.08 3.56
N SER A 370 -10.45 10.31 2.52
CA SER A 370 -10.49 9.58 1.26
C SER A 370 -9.18 8.89 0.97
N LEU A 371 -9.28 7.73 0.33
CA LEU A 371 -8.20 6.95 -0.22
C LEU A 371 -8.06 7.26 -1.72
N THR A 372 -6.84 7.39 -2.20
CA THR A 372 -6.50 7.36 -3.63
C THR A 372 -5.19 6.60 -3.79
N GLU A 373 -4.98 6.00 -4.95
CA GLU A 373 -3.83 5.15 -5.23
C GLU A 373 -3.22 5.47 -6.59
N SER A 374 -1.93 5.20 -6.73
CA SER A 374 -1.18 5.43 -7.95
C SER A 374 -0.15 4.32 -8.18
N PRO A 375 0.04 3.84 -9.42
CA PRO A 375 1.13 2.91 -9.74
C PRO A 375 2.50 3.59 -9.88
N ASP A 376 2.52 4.90 -10.17
CA ASP A 376 3.73 5.61 -10.62
C ASP A 376 4.01 6.95 -9.89
N PHE A 377 3.17 7.27 -8.89
CA PHE A 377 3.17 8.50 -8.09
C PHE A 377 2.68 9.75 -8.83
N VAL A 378 2.34 9.65 -10.12
CA VAL A 378 1.91 10.78 -10.96
C VAL A 378 0.42 10.67 -11.28
N HIS A 379 -0.03 9.49 -11.69
CA HIS A 379 -1.40 9.24 -12.09
C HIS A 379 -2.17 8.60 -10.94
N TRP A 380 -3.08 9.36 -10.34
CA TRP A 380 -3.85 8.95 -9.17
C TRP A 380 -5.28 8.58 -9.54
N SER A 381 -5.79 7.51 -8.92
CA SER A 381 -7.17 7.08 -9.07
C SER A 381 -8.16 8.08 -8.47
N PRO A 382 -9.46 8.03 -8.86
CA PRO A 382 -10.49 8.81 -8.19
C PRO A 382 -10.51 8.56 -6.67
N LYS A 383 -10.77 9.62 -5.90
CA LYS A 383 -10.85 9.55 -4.44
C LYS A 383 -12.05 8.70 -4.00
N VAL A 384 -11.80 7.70 -3.15
CA VAL A 384 -12.83 6.88 -2.49
C VAL A 384 -12.91 7.31 -1.03
N THR A 385 -14.07 7.80 -0.57
CA THR A 385 -14.25 8.13 0.85
C THR A 385 -14.26 6.86 1.70
N VAL A 386 -13.35 6.77 2.67
CA VAL A 386 -13.15 5.58 3.51
C VAL A 386 -13.49 5.81 4.99
N LEU A 387 -13.53 7.07 5.44
CA LEU A 387 -13.99 7.43 6.78
C LEU A 387 -14.77 8.76 6.73
N LYS A 388 -15.99 8.72 7.26
CA LYS A 388 -16.92 9.85 7.38
C LYS A 388 -17.34 10.02 8.85
N PRO A 389 -17.86 11.20 9.25
CA PRO A 389 -18.43 11.37 10.57
C PRO A 389 -19.53 10.35 10.88
N SER A 390 -19.57 9.86 12.12
CA SER A 390 -20.60 8.97 12.65
C SER A 390 -21.03 9.39 14.05
N SER A 391 -21.89 8.62 14.73
CA SER A 391 -22.47 9.03 16.02
C SER A 391 -21.46 9.24 17.15
N ILE A 392 -20.25 8.67 17.06
CA ILE A 392 -19.16 9.00 18.00
C ILE A 392 -18.70 10.45 17.91
N ASP A 393 -18.90 11.11 16.77
CA ASP A 393 -18.47 12.49 16.56
C ASP A 393 -19.48 13.50 17.12
N GLU A 394 -20.75 13.12 17.28
CA GLU A 394 -21.87 14.00 17.69
C GLU A 394 -21.65 14.70 19.04
N PRO A 395 -21.22 14.03 20.13
CA PRO A 395 -21.13 14.65 21.46
C PRO A 395 -20.18 15.84 21.54
N PHE A 396 -19.17 15.88 20.67
CA PHE A 396 -18.14 16.92 20.63
C PHE A 396 -18.10 17.65 19.28
N GLU A 397 -19.14 17.49 18.45
CA GLU A 397 -19.22 18.06 17.10
C GLU A 397 -17.95 17.84 16.28
N THR A 398 -17.38 16.64 16.38
CA THR A 398 -16.03 16.32 15.93
C THR A 398 -15.92 16.36 14.42
N LYS A 399 -14.91 17.07 13.91
CA LYS A 399 -14.50 17.08 12.50
C LYS A 399 -13.21 16.29 12.34
N HIS A 400 -13.10 15.55 11.24
CA HIS A 400 -11.91 14.76 10.91
C HIS A 400 -10.90 15.66 10.20
N TYR A 401 -10.03 16.34 10.95
CA TYR A 401 -9.09 17.31 10.39
C TYR A 401 -8.06 16.64 9.47
N GLY A 402 -7.75 15.38 9.67
CA GLY A 402 -6.84 14.63 8.79
C GLY A 402 -6.43 13.35 9.46
N MET A 403 -5.87 12.41 8.70
CA MET A 403 -5.47 11.11 9.23
C MET A 403 -4.08 10.75 8.73
N ARG A 404 -3.17 10.40 9.64
CA ARG A 404 -1.87 9.79 9.29
C ARG A 404 -2.04 8.29 9.30
N VAL A 405 -1.39 7.58 8.40
CA VAL A 405 -1.55 6.13 8.32
C VAL A 405 -0.20 5.43 8.43
N LEU A 406 -0.15 4.42 9.29
CA LEU A 406 0.98 3.51 9.45
C LEU A 406 0.54 2.10 9.05
N PRO A 407 1.09 1.53 7.97
CA PRO A 407 1.04 0.08 7.76
C PRO A 407 1.78 -0.65 8.88
N TYR A 408 1.08 -1.56 9.55
CA TYR A 408 1.59 -2.21 10.76
C TYR A 408 1.02 -3.63 10.91
N GLU A 409 1.90 -4.63 10.86
CA GLU A 409 1.60 -6.04 11.16
C GLU A 409 0.31 -6.58 10.47
N GLY A 410 0.20 -6.38 9.15
CA GLY A 410 -0.94 -6.84 8.35
C GLY A 410 -2.20 -5.96 8.45
N THR A 411 -2.12 -4.82 9.15
CA THR A 411 -3.21 -3.84 9.29
C THR A 411 -2.73 -2.43 8.93
N LEU A 412 -3.66 -1.49 8.84
CA LEU A 412 -3.41 -0.06 8.68
C LEU A 412 -3.92 0.66 9.93
N LEU A 413 -3.05 1.43 10.57
CA LEU A 413 -3.39 2.23 11.75
C LEU A 413 -3.52 3.70 11.36
N GLY A 414 -4.65 4.30 11.68
CA GLY A 414 -5.02 5.67 11.37
C GLY A 414 -4.96 6.56 12.60
N PHE A 415 -4.16 7.62 12.54
CA PHE A 415 -4.03 8.62 13.60
C PHE A 415 -4.84 9.86 13.20
N LEU A 416 -6.10 9.87 13.62
CA LEU A 416 -7.08 10.87 13.23
C LEU A 416 -6.92 12.12 14.10
N SER A 417 -6.65 13.26 13.49
CA SER A 417 -6.75 14.56 14.13
C SER A 417 -8.22 14.92 14.33
N ALA A 418 -8.73 14.72 15.54
CA ALA A 418 -10.12 14.95 15.92
C ALA A 418 -10.28 16.38 16.43
N TYR A 419 -10.92 17.22 15.62
CA TYR A 419 -11.13 18.64 15.89
C TYR A 419 -12.54 18.87 16.44
N HIS A 420 -12.63 19.29 17.70
CA HIS A 420 -13.89 19.33 18.44
C HIS A 420 -14.50 20.72 18.47
N GLY A 421 -15.82 20.81 18.24
CA GLY A 421 -16.62 22.01 18.47
C GLY A 421 -16.08 23.29 17.82
N GLU A 422 -15.71 23.22 16.54
CA GLU A 422 -15.22 24.37 15.74
C GLU A 422 -16.08 25.62 15.96
N THR A 423 -15.48 26.69 16.48
CA THR A 423 -16.19 27.94 16.73
C THR A 423 -15.26 29.14 16.80
N ILE A 424 -15.76 30.27 16.30
CA ILE A 424 -15.15 31.60 16.44
C ILE A 424 -15.84 32.46 17.50
N ARG A 425 -16.92 31.94 18.11
CA ARG A 425 -17.67 32.64 19.16
C ARG A 425 -16.98 32.46 20.51
N PRO A 426 -17.22 33.36 21.49
CA PRO A 426 -16.78 33.13 22.86
C PRO A 426 -17.21 31.75 23.37
N ILE A 427 -16.28 31.04 24.03
CA ILE A 427 -16.49 29.68 24.53
C ILE A 427 -16.74 29.76 26.05
N PRO A 428 -17.84 29.18 26.57
CA PRO A 428 -18.10 29.05 28.01
C PRO A 428 -17.01 28.25 28.74
N ALA A 429 -16.83 28.50 30.05
CA ALA A 429 -15.76 27.88 30.83
C ALA A 429 -15.88 26.34 30.94
N ASP A 430 -17.10 25.82 30.94
CA ASP A 430 -17.45 24.39 30.96
C ASP A 430 -17.33 23.72 29.57
N GLU A 431 -17.18 24.52 28.51
CA GLU A 431 -17.02 24.05 27.13
C GLU A 431 -15.60 24.26 26.58
N MET A 432 -14.59 24.42 27.45
CA MET A 432 -13.19 24.65 27.09
C MET A 432 -12.52 23.47 26.33
N TRP A 433 -13.28 22.42 26.01
CA TRP A 433 -12.90 21.37 25.05
C TRP A 433 -13.11 21.81 23.60
N ARG A 434 -13.96 22.82 23.34
CA ARG A 434 -14.23 23.35 22.00
C ARG A 434 -13.03 24.05 21.39
N ASP A 435 -13.00 24.02 20.06
CA ASP A 435 -11.98 24.59 19.20
C ASP A 435 -10.56 24.03 19.44
N ARG A 436 -10.50 22.77 19.89
CA ARG A 436 -9.26 22.05 20.22
C ARG A 436 -9.17 20.76 19.44
N THR A 437 -7.94 20.28 19.28
CA THR A 437 -7.67 19.06 18.52
C THR A 437 -6.84 18.08 19.33
N ASN A 438 -7.31 16.84 19.42
CA ASN A 438 -6.54 15.70 19.92
C ASN A 438 -6.33 14.67 18.79
N VAL A 439 -5.67 13.56 19.13
CA VAL A 439 -5.57 12.42 18.21
C VAL A 439 -6.38 11.26 18.75
N GLN A 440 -7.18 10.67 17.88
CA GLN A 440 -7.90 9.44 18.15
C GLN A 440 -7.42 8.34 17.17
N LEU A 441 -7.49 7.09 17.60
CA LEU A 441 -7.05 5.96 16.78
C LEU A 441 -8.20 5.43 15.90
N ALA A 442 -7.87 5.07 14.68
CA ALA A 442 -8.69 4.29 13.76
C ALA A 442 -7.85 3.13 13.22
N PHE A 443 -8.48 2.09 12.71
CA PHE A 443 -7.75 1.00 12.06
C PHE A 443 -8.55 0.41 10.90
N SER A 444 -7.85 -0.31 10.03
CA SER A 444 -8.42 -1.08 8.93
C SER A 444 -7.56 -2.30 8.63
N ARG A 445 -8.18 -3.41 8.24
CA ARG A 445 -7.46 -4.59 7.69
C ARG A 445 -7.30 -4.53 6.18
N ASP A 446 -8.23 -3.86 5.50
CA ASP A 446 -8.34 -3.85 4.04
C ASP A 446 -8.11 -2.46 3.43
N GLY A 447 -7.87 -1.42 4.22
CA GLY A 447 -7.71 -0.03 3.78
C GLY A 447 -8.97 0.68 3.28
N LEU A 448 -10.09 -0.03 3.12
CA LEU A 448 -11.36 0.51 2.63
C LEU A 448 -12.36 0.68 3.76
N THR A 449 -12.40 -0.28 4.68
CA THR A 449 -13.30 -0.30 5.82
C THR A 449 -12.53 0.12 7.07
N TRP A 450 -12.84 1.31 7.59
CA TRP A 450 -12.19 1.87 8.77
C TRP A 450 -13.12 1.88 9.97
N GLN A 451 -12.55 1.56 11.13
CA GLN A 451 -13.25 1.59 12.42
C GLN A 451 -12.49 2.47 13.40
N ARG A 452 -13.23 3.24 14.22
CA ARG A 452 -12.66 3.99 15.35
C ARG A 452 -12.28 3.01 16.46
N VAL A 453 -11.22 3.31 17.21
CA VAL A 453 -10.78 2.49 18.35
C VAL A 453 -11.09 3.25 19.64
N GLY A 454 -11.93 2.66 20.49
CA GLY A 454 -12.29 3.15 21.82
C GLY A 454 -11.57 2.41 22.93
N GLU A 455 -11.98 2.62 24.18
CA GLU A 455 -11.32 2.04 25.37
C GLU A 455 -11.21 0.51 25.32
N ALA A 456 -12.20 -0.16 24.72
CA ALA A 456 -12.24 -1.61 24.58
C ALA A 456 -11.86 -2.10 23.17
N GLY A 457 -11.07 -1.33 22.43
CA GLY A 457 -10.67 -1.65 21.06
C GLY A 457 -11.64 -1.13 20.00
N ALA A 458 -11.65 -1.79 18.84
CA ALA A 458 -12.48 -1.48 17.68
C ALA A 458 -13.96 -1.29 18.06
N ILE A 459 -14.49 -0.11 17.76
CA ILE A 459 -15.90 0.19 17.93
C ILE A 459 -16.64 -0.43 16.76
N SER A 460 -17.32 -1.55 17.02
CA SER A 460 -18.09 -2.23 15.99
C SER A 460 -19.45 -1.56 15.76
N ASP A 461 -19.76 -1.33 14.48
CA ASP A 461 -21.07 -0.95 13.96
C ASP A 461 -22.05 -2.13 13.98
N SER A 462 -22.10 -2.93 15.06
CA SER A 462 -23.12 -3.97 15.16
C SER A 462 -24.51 -3.29 15.13
N ARG A 463 -25.10 -3.25 13.93
CA ARG A 463 -26.28 -2.52 13.44
C ARG A 463 -27.59 -2.87 14.15
N LYS A 464 -27.64 -2.77 15.48
CA LYS A 464 -28.92 -2.89 16.21
C LYS A 464 -29.18 -1.82 17.27
N LYS A 465 -28.21 -0.98 17.66
CA LYS A 465 -28.41 0.00 18.76
C LYS A 465 -27.54 1.27 18.67
N GLU A 466 -27.28 1.82 17.48
CA GLU A 466 -26.54 3.11 17.39
C GLU A 466 -27.29 4.25 18.10
N GLY A 467 -28.63 4.24 18.09
CA GLY A 467 -29.46 5.27 18.73
C GLY A 467 -29.66 5.13 20.25
N GLU A 468 -29.20 4.04 20.88
CA GLU A 468 -29.37 3.81 22.33
C GLU A 468 -28.05 3.92 23.11
N ARG A 469 -26.90 4.07 22.43
CA ARG A 469 -25.60 4.19 23.09
C ARG A 469 -25.36 5.63 23.52
N ASP A 470 -24.90 5.81 24.77
CA ASP A 470 -24.33 7.09 25.17
C ASP A 470 -22.93 7.23 24.53
N TRP A 471 -22.87 8.04 23.48
CA TRP A 471 -21.66 8.23 22.68
C TRP A 471 -20.62 9.11 23.35
N LYS A 472 -21.00 9.94 24.33
CA LYS A 472 -20.09 10.88 24.98
C LYS A 472 -18.91 10.18 25.67
N PRO A 473 -19.10 9.22 26.60
CA PRO A 473 -18.00 8.51 27.24
C PRO A 473 -17.18 7.68 26.23
N ILE A 474 -17.83 7.15 25.19
CA ILE A 474 -17.14 6.40 24.13
C ILE A 474 -16.16 7.31 23.35
N ALA A 475 -16.60 8.53 23.01
CA ALA A 475 -15.80 9.51 22.31
C ALA A 475 -14.65 10.04 23.17
N GLU A 476 -14.89 10.29 24.47
CA GLU A 476 -13.84 10.66 25.43
C GLU A 476 -12.78 9.55 25.55
N GLY A 477 -13.24 8.32 25.72
CA GLY A 477 -12.41 7.12 25.83
C GLY A 477 -11.61 6.77 24.56
N ALA A 478 -12.05 7.22 23.39
CA ALA A 478 -11.34 7.04 22.11
C ALA A 478 -10.13 7.96 21.91
N THR A 479 -9.89 8.91 22.82
CA THR A 479 -8.70 9.78 22.78
C THR A 479 -7.43 8.94 22.92
N PHE A 480 -6.57 8.97 21.90
CA PHE A 480 -5.32 8.22 21.86
C PHE A 480 -4.13 9.07 22.30
N LEU A 481 -3.94 10.26 21.72
CA LEU A 481 -2.96 11.26 22.16
C LEU A 481 -3.70 12.55 22.57
N PRO A 482 -3.80 12.85 23.87
CA PRO A 482 -4.54 14.00 24.36
C PRO A 482 -3.72 15.31 24.22
N TYR A 483 -4.43 16.42 24.13
CA TYR A 483 -3.88 17.76 24.39
C TYR A 483 -3.56 17.97 25.88
N GLY A 484 -2.82 19.02 26.21
CA GLY A 484 -2.55 19.42 27.60
C GLY A 484 -3.82 19.72 28.41
N THR A 485 -3.76 19.56 29.72
CA THR A 485 -4.88 19.79 30.64
C THR A 485 -4.88 21.21 31.21
N SER A 486 -3.71 21.83 31.37
CA SER A 486 -3.55 23.18 31.93
C SER A 486 -3.22 24.21 30.86
N ARG A 487 -4.13 25.16 30.63
CA ARG A 487 -3.90 26.29 29.70
C ARG A 487 -2.67 27.13 30.07
N LYS A 488 -2.35 27.20 31.36
CA LYS A 488 -1.22 27.98 31.87
C LYS A 488 0.11 27.26 31.69
N ALA A 489 0.15 25.95 31.94
CA ALA A 489 1.39 25.18 32.00
C ALA A 489 1.71 24.44 30.70
N ASP A 490 0.70 23.94 29.99
CA ASP A 490 0.93 23.00 28.90
C ASP A 490 1.03 23.72 27.55
N TRP A 491 2.18 23.57 26.90
CA TRP A 491 2.49 24.16 25.60
C TRP A 491 1.66 23.57 24.44
N ASP A 492 1.05 22.40 24.65
CA ASP A 492 0.19 21.70 23.68
C ASP A 492 -1.27 21.63 24.15
N TRP A 493 -1.69 22.58 25.00
CA TRP A 493 -3.06 22.67 25.52
C TRP A 493 -4.09 22.86 24.40
N GLY A 494 -3.85 23.71 23.43
CA GLY A 494 -4.86 24.05 22.42
C GLY A 494 -5.05 22.94 21.40
N GLN A 495 -3.97 22.46 20.80
CA GLN A 495 -4.05 21.53 19.67
C GLN A 495 -2.87 20.56 19.64
N VAL A 496 -3.14 19.31 19.24
CA VAL A 496 -2.16 18.25 19.01
C VAL A 496 -2.40 17.63 17.64
N TYR A 497 -1.38 17.62 16.78
CA TYR A 497 -1.43 17.00 15.45
C TYR A 497 -0.24 16.04 15.24
N PRO A 498 -0.46 14.82 14.76
CA PRO A 498 0.62 13.86 14.49
C PRO A 498 1.42 14.22 13.23
N PHE A 499 2.74 14.03 13.27
CA PHE A 499 3.60 13.99 12.08
C PHE A 499 3.34 12.71 11.26
N ASP A 500 3.81 12.72 10.01
CA ASP A 500 3.66 11.60 9.08
C ASP A 500 5.00 10.86 8.81
N PRO A 501 5.11 9.54 8.99
CA PRO A 501 4.32 8.64 9.86
C PRO A 501 4.94 8.47 11.25
N PRO A 502 4.28 7.79 12.21
CA PRO A 502 4.95 7.28 13.41
C PRO A 502 6.06 6.27 13.06
N LEU A 503 7.05 6.16 13.94
CA LEU A 503 8.25 5.34 13.70
C LEU A 503 8.36 4.18 14.68
N ILE A 504 8.81 3.02 14.20
CA ILE A 504 9.20 1.91 15.06
C ILE A 504 10.67 2.11 15.43
N VAL A 505 10.96 2.27 16.73
CA VAL A 505 12.30 2.49 17.25
C VAL A 505 12.56 1.49 18.38
N GLY A 506 13.31 0.43 18.05
CA GLY A 506 13.55 -0.68 18.96
C GLY A 506 12.25 -1.35 19.41
N ASP A 507 11.99 -1.33 20.72
CA ASP A 507 10.81 -1.94 21.34
C ASP A 507 9.67 -0.93 21.61
N GLN A 508 9.70 0.21 20.89
CA GLN A 508 8.73 1.28 21.01
C GLN A 508 8.23 1.77 19.66
N ILE A 509 7.07 2.43 19.69
CA ILE A 509 6.51 3.21 18.59
C ILE A 509 6.56 4.68 19.00
N TRP A 510 7.20 5.50 18.19
CA TRP A 510 7.47 6.91 18.41
C TRP A 510 6.51 7.76 17.58
N PHE A 511 5.77 8.62 18.26
CA PHE A 511 4.79 9.55 17.69
C PHE A 511 5.32 10.97 17.84
N TYR A 512 5.97 11.48 16.80
CA TYR A 512 6.23 12.91 16.71
C TYR A 512 4.92 13.65 16.49
N TYR A 513 4.74 14.77 17.17
CA TYR A 513 3.52 15.57 17.07
C TYR A 513 3.84 17.06 17.16
N GLN A 514 3.02 17.87 16.50
CA GLN A 514 2.98 19.31 16.68
C GLN A 514 1.98 19.64 17.79
N GLY A 515 2.44 20.42 18.76
CA GLY A 515 1.58 20.99 19.81
C GLY A 515 1.47 22.50 19.65
N LEU A 516 0.27 23.03 19.88
CA LEU A 516 0.01 24.47 19.93
C LEU A 516 -0.65 24.81 21.26
N LYS A 517 -0.22 25.93 21.85
CA LYS A 517 -0.82 26.42 23.09
C LYS A 517 -2.20 27.02 22.86
N GLY A 518 -2.39 27.69 21.72
CA GLY A 518 -3.67 28.29 21.33
C GLY A 518 -4.63 27.34 20.64
N ARG A 519 -5.93 27.64 20.76
CA ARG A 519 -7.02 26.96 20.03
C ARG A 519 -6.92 27.20 18.52
N HIS A 520 -7.68 26.46 17.73
CA HIS A 520 -7.58 26.48 16.26
C HIS A 520 -7.85 27.87 15.68
N TRP A 521 -8.91 28.55 16.11
CA TRP A 521 -9.20 29.95 15.77
C TRP A 521 -8.50 30.92 16.72
N PHE A 522 -7.19 30.76 16.90
CA PHE A 522 -6.37 31.50 17.88
C PHE A 522 -6.54 33.02 17.79
N LYS A 523 -6.68 33.58 16.58
CA LYS A 523 -6.86 35.03 16.38
C LYS A 523 -8.15 35.54 17.00
N GLN A 524 -9.25 34.82 16.79
CA GLN A 524 -10.58 35.16 17.32
C GLN A 524 -10.62 34.97 18.83
N HIS A 525 -9.95 33.92 19.31
CA HIS A 525 -9.85 33.58 20.73
C HIS A 525 -8.78 34.37 21.50
N LYS A 526 -7.99 35.19 20.78
CA LYS A 526 -6.83 35.93 21.31
C LYS A 526 -5.82 35.03 22.03
N ASP A 527 -5.66 33.81 21.54
CA ASP A 527 -4.70 32.86 22.07
C ASP A 527 -3.30 33.10 21.48
N PRO A 528 -2.22 32.77 22.21
CA PRO A 528 -0.86 32.94 21.73
C PRO A 528 -0.55 31.98 20.57
N LEU A 529 0.26 32.45 19.64
CA LEU A 529 0.79 31.65 18.53
C LEU A 529 2.10 30.97 18.96
N GLU A 530 2.03 30.16 20.02
CA GLU A 530 3.14 29.35 20.52
C GLU A 530 2.96 27.91 20.05
N SER A 531 3.97 27.37 19.35
CA SER A 531 3.96 26.02 18.81
C SER A 531 5.32 25.35 18.94
N GLY A 532 5.33 24.03 19.07
CA GLY A 532 6.55 23.22 19.05
C GLY A 532 6.29 21.81 18.55
N PHE A 533 7.34 21.01 18.51
CA PHE A 533 7.25 19.59 18.19
C PHE A 533 7.64 18.76 19.40
N GLY A 534 6.79 17.79 19.75
CA GLY A 534 7.00 16.85 20.84
C GLY A 534 7.09 15.42 20.33
N LEU A 535 7.47 14.53 21.23
CA LEU A 535 7.47 13.08 21.04
C LEU A 535 6.55 12.43 22.08
N ALA A 536 5.78 11.44 21.68
CA ALA A 536 5.16 10.49 22.59
C ALA A 536 5.56 9.07 22.19
N THR A 537 5.68 8.16 23.16
CA THR A 537 6.11 6.78 22.91
C THR A 537 5.09 5.78 23.40
N LEU A 538 4.89 4.72 22.65
CA LEU A 538 4.11 3.55 23.05
C LEU A 538 5.01 2.32 23.01
N ARG A 539 4.71 1.31 23.82
CA ARG A 539 5.28 -0.03 23.67
C ARG A 539 5.03 -0.56 22.25
N LEU A 540 5.98 -1.31 21.68
CA LEU A 540 5.74 -2.07 20.45
C LEU A 540 4.47 -2.91 20.58
N ASP A 541 3.61 -2.92 19.56
CA ASP A 541 2.29 -3.57 19.51
C ASP A 541 1.28 -3.10 20.59
N GLY A 542 1.63 -2.07 21.36
CA GLY A 542 0.95 -1.73 22.60
C GLY A 542 -0.43 -1.10 22.46
N PHE A 543 -0.98 -0.94 21.25
CA PHE A 543 -2.19 -0.13 21.00
C PHE A 543 -3.38 -0.57 21.86
N VAL A 544 -3.69 -1.86 21.88
CA VAL A 544 -4.75 -2.43 22.71
C VAL A 544 -4.23 -3.68 23.39
N SER A 545 -4.34 -3.72 24.72
CA SER A 545 -4.02 -4.90 25.52
C SER A 545 -5.26 -5.60 26.01
N VAL A 546 -5.10 -6.85 26.45
CA VAL A 546 -6.09 -7.59 27.24
C VAL A 546 -5.56 -7.70 28.67
N ASP A 547 -6.23 -7.02 29.58
CA ASP A 547 -5.82 -6.84 30.96
C ASP A 547 -6.66 -7.70 31.90
N ALA A 548 -5.99 -8.44 32.78
CA ALA A 548 -6.60 -9.19 33.87
C ALA A 548 -6.03 -8.70 35.22
N PRO A 549 -6.71 -7.77 35.92
CA PRO A 549 -6.23 -7.23 37.20
C PRO A 549 -6.08 -8.29 38.30
N GLN A 550 -6.91 -9.34 38.27
CA GLN A 550 -6.84 -10.47 39.19
C GLN A 550 -6.58 -11.76 38.42
N ALA A 551 -7.59 -12.30 37.74
CA ALA A 551 -7.48 -13.49 36.91
C ALA A 551 -8.49 -13.45 35.77
N GLY A 552 -8.07 -13.88 34.58
CA GLY A 552 -8.92 -13.92 33.40
C GLY A 552 -8.36 -14.80 32.31
N THR A 553 -9.15 -14.98 31.24
CA THR A 553 -8.77 -15.77 30.07
C THR A 553 -9.12 -15.04 28.79
N LEU A 554 -8.27 -15.23 27.78
CA LEU A 554 -8.58 -14.96 26.38
C LEU A 554 -8.50 -16.28 25.61
N GLN A 555 -9.56 -16.64 24.90
CA GLN A 555 -9.57 -17.75 23.96
C GLN A 555 -9.65 -17.20 22.55
N THR A 556 -8.76 -17.69 21.68
CA THR A 556 -8.77 -17.31 20.27
C THR A 556 -9.88 -18.05 19.51
N ARG A 557 -10.28 -17.50 18.37
CA ARG A 557 -10.94 -18.28 17.32
C ARG A 557 -9.99 -19.37 16.83
N ARG A 558 -10.55 -20.31 16.08
CA ARG A 558 -9.76 -21.37 15.47
C ARG A 558 -8.86 -20.77 14.40
N PHE A 559 -7.59 -21.14 14.42
CA PHE A 559 -6.62 -20.69 13.44
C PHE A 559 -5.61 -21.78 13.07
N ILE A 560 -4.95 -21.58 11.94
CA ILE A 560 -3.80 -22.36 11.48
C ILE A 560 -2.61 -21.41 11.49
N ALA A 561 -1.59 -21.72 12.28
CA ALA A 561 -0.37 -20.91 12.33
C ALA A 561 0.78 -21.58 11.59
N ILE A 562 1.65 -20.73 11.04
CA ILE A 562 2.88 -21.10 10.36
C ILE A 562 4.04 -20.60 11.23
N GLY A 563 4.70 -21.50 11.96
CA GLY A 563 5.81 -21.18 12.85
C GLY A 563 6.01 -22.20 13.97
N ASP A 564 7.24 -22.40 14.43
CA ASP A 564 7.63 -23.43 15.41
C ASP A 564 7.84 -22.89 16.82
N THR A 565 7.59 -21.60 17.01
CA THR A 565 7.84 -20.92 18.26
C THR A 565 6.74 -19.88 18.49
N LEU A 566 5.95 -20.04 19.56
CA LEU A 566 4.99 -19.03 19.98
C LEU A 566 5.72 -17.94 20.79
N VAL A 567 5.55 -16.70 20.38
CA VAL A 567 6.06 -15.50 21.08
C VAL A 567 4.88 -14.62 21.47
N ILE A 568 4.90 -14.09 22.68
CA ILE A 568 3.90 -13.14 23.16
C ILE A 568 4.54 -11.84 23.63
N ASN A 569 3.82 -10.75 23.42
CA ASN A 569 4.13 -9.46 24.00
C ASN A 569 3.27 -9.28 25.25
N ALA A 570 3.90 -9.23 26.42
CA ALA A 570 3.18 -9.24 27.69
C ALA A 570 3.89 -8.51 28.82
N LYS A 571 3.09 -8.00 29.74
CA LYS A 571 3.52 -7.47 31.03
C LYS A 571 2.87 -8.29 32.15
N ALA A 572 3.69 -9.01 32.90
CA ALA A 572 3.25 -9.91 33.97
C ALA A 572 4.14 -9.80 35.22
N ASP A 573 4.64 -8.60 35.54
CA ASP A 573 5.50 -8.37 36.72
C ASP A 573 4.82 -8.72 38.05
N GLY A 574 3.50 -8.51 38.14
CA GLY A 574 2.69 -8.77 39.33
C GLY A 574 2.04 -10.15 39.39
N GLY A 575 2.31 -11.02 38.42
CA GLY A 575 1.60 -12.29 38.29
C GLY A 575 2.21 -13.24 37.27
N GLU A 576 1.37 -13.84 36.42
CA GLU A 576 1.84 -14.73 35.34
C GLU A 576 0.86 -14.84 34.18
N ILE A 577 1.38 -15.23 33.02
CA ILE A 577 0.59 -15.75 31.91
C ILE A 577 0.98 -17.20 31.66
N ARG A 578 -0.02 -18.05 31.41
CA ARG A 578 0.15 -19.42 30.90
C ARG A 578 -0.72 -19.62 29.66
N VAL A 579 -0.32 -20.53 28.79
CA VAL A 579 -1.00 -20.78 27.52
C VAL A 579 -1.29 -22.26 27.38
N GLU A 580 -2.47 -22.61 26.90
CA GLU A 580 -2.79 -23.95 26.45
C GLU A 580 -3.27 -23.97 25.00
N ALA A 581 -2.94 -25.05 24.28
CA ALA A 581 -3.39 -25.28 22.91
C ALA A 581 -4.52 -26.30 22.86
N ILE A 582 -5.57 -25.98 22.11
CA ILE A 582 -6.82 -26.73 22.04
C ILE A 582 -7.04 -27.19 20.59
N ASP A 583 -7.39 -28.45 20.39
CA ASP A 583 -7.63 -29.03 19.07
C ASP A 583 -9.00 -28.66 18.47
N ALA A 584 -9.27 -29.16 17.25
CA ALA A 584 -10.53 -28.93 16.55
C ALA A 584 -11.76 -29.51 17.27
N LEU A 585 -11.58 -30.44 18.21
CA LEU A 585 -12.65 -31.05 19.01
C LEU A 585 -12.80 -30.40 20.40
N GLY A 586 -12.04 -29.33 20.68
CA GLY A 586 -12.11 -28.63 21.96
C GLY A 586 -11.31 -29.29 23.08
N ARG A 587 -10.44 -30.26 22.77
CA ARG A 587 -9.60 -30.98 23.74
C ARG A 587 -8.23 -30.31 23.83
N VAL A 588 -7.67 -30.26 25.03
CA VAL A 588 -6.29 -29.79 25.24
C VAL A 588 -5.31 -30.77 24.58
N ILE A 589 -4.38 -30.24 23.79
CA ILE A 589 -3.37 -31.06 23.10
C ILE A 589 -2.34 -31.51 24.14
N SER A 590 -2.06 -32.81 24.20
CA SER A 590 -1.09 -33.39 25.14
C SER A 590 0.28 -32.71 25.01
N GLY A 591 0.87 -32.32 26.15
CA GLY A 591 2.13 -31.56 26.20
C GLY A 591 1.98 -30.04 26.02
N PHE A 592 0.78 -29.54 25.70
CA PHE A 592 0.47 -28.12 25.54
C PHE A 592 -0.64 -27.67 26.50
N SER A 593 -0.73 -28.28 27.68
CA SER A 593 -1.66 -27.87 28.74
C SER A 593 -1.17 -26.64 29.49
N LYS A 594 -2.07 -25.98 30.23
CA LYS A 594 -1.71 -24.88 31.14
C LYS A 594 -0.70 -25.33 32.20
N GLU A 595 -0.87 -26.54 32.73
CA GLU A 595 -0.02 -27.13 33.76
C GLU A 595 1.38 -27.46 33.21
N ASP A 596 1.47 -27.80 31.92
CA ASP A 596 2.75 -28.02 31.24
C ASP A 596 3.42 -26.71 30.81
N CYS A 597 2.68 -25.62 30.65
CA CYS A 597 3.23 -24.31 30.26
C CYS A 597 4.10 -23.73 31.37
N THR A 598 5.34 -23.35 31.07
CA THR A 598 6.16 -22.58 32.00
C THR A 598 5.52 -21.19 32.22
N PRO A 599 5.36 -20.72 33.47
CA PRO A 599 4.88 -19.37 33.75
C PRO A 599 5.68 -18.29 33.04
N ILE A 600 4.97 -17.40 32.35
CA ILE A 600 5.56 -16.20 31.77
C ILE A 600 5.39 -15.07 32.78
N ARG A 601 6.50 -14.45 33.18
CA ARG A 601 6.57 -13.40 34.21
C ARG A 601 7.40 -12.24 33.71
N GLY A 602 7.17 -11.06 34.27
CA GLY A 602 7.92 -9.85 33.94
C GLY A 602 7.38 -9.10 32.72
N ASP A 603 8.03 -7.99 32.39
CA ASP A 603 7.71 -7.12 31.27
C ASP A 603 8.65 -7.36 30.06
N SER A 604 8.11 -7.90 28.95
CA SER A 604 8.85 -8.02 27.69
C SER A 604 7.95 -7.99 26.47
N VAL A 605 8.44 -7.39 25.39
CA VAL A 605 7.75 -7.41 24.09
C VAL A 605 7.88 -8.74 23.37
N ARG A 606 8.76 -9.64 23.82
CA ARG A 606 9.06 -10.92 23.15
C ARG A 606 9.33 -12.05 24.15
N HIS A 607 8.29 -12.50 24.86
CA HIS A 607 8.35 -13.72 25.68
C HIS A 607 8.20 -14.96 24.80
N VAL A 608 9.16 -15.88 24.85
CA VAL A 608 9.06 -17.19 24.18
C VAL A 608 8.25 -18.12 25.07
N VAL A 609 7.11 -18.59 24.58
CA VAL A 609 6.28 -19.56 25.31
C VAL A 609 6.93 -20.93 25.26
N SER A 610 7.02 -21.58 26.41
CA SER A 610 7.57 -22.93 26.55
C SER A 610 6.63 -23.80 27.37
N TRP A 611 6.58 -25.08 27.03
CA TRP A 611 5.94 -26.12 27.84
C TRP A 611 7.00 -27.11 28.36
N LYS A 612 6.62 -28.15 29.11
CA LYS A 612 7.55 -29.18 29.62
C LYS A 612 8.43 -29.81 28.52
N GLY A 613 7.94 -29.89 27.28
CA GLY A 613 8.70 -30.35 26.11
C GLY A 613 9.60 -29.28 25.45
N GLY A 614 9.70 -28.09 26.04
CA GLY A 614 10.44 -26.94 25.51
C GLY A 614 9.59 -25.97 24.68
N PRO A 615 10.23 -25.02 23.97
CA PRO A 615 9.55 -24.00 23.16
C PRO A 615 9.14 -24.46 21.76
N ASN A 616 9.31 -25.75 21.43
CA ASN A 616 9.02 -26.25 20.08
C ASN A 616 7.53 -26.52 19.88
N CYS A 617 6.91 -25.73 19.00
CA CYS A 617 5.49 -25.83 18.65
C CYS A 617 5.25 -26.62 17.36
N HIS A 618 6.19 -27.44 16.88
CA HIS A 618 6.02 -28.17 15.61
C HIS A 618 4.73 -29.00 15.55
N GLN A 619 4.31 -29.60 16.67
CA GLN A 619 3.05 -30.38 16.74
C GLN A 619 1.78 -29.52 16.58
N LEU A 620 1.89 -28.20 16.71
CA LEU A 620 0.80 -27.23 16.57
C LEU A 620 0.71 -26.64 15.15
N GLN A 621 1.76 -26.78 14.34
CA GLN A 621 1.83 -26.18 13.01
C GLN A 621 0.84 -26.78 12.03
N ALA A 622 0.42 -25.95 11.06
CA ALA A 622 -0.32 -26.37 9.86
C ALA A 622 -1.59 -27.19 10.14
N ARG A 623 -2.14 -27.09 11.36
CA ARG A 623 -3.40 -27.71 11.76
C ARG A 623 -4.29 -26.69 12.48
N PRO A 624 -5.63 -26.84 12.42
CA PRO A 624 -6.53 -25.96 13.14
C PRO A 624 -6.42 -26.14 14.66
N ILE A 625 -6.13 -25.06 15.37
CA ILE A 625 -6.04 -25.00 16.83
C ILE A 625 -6.73 -23.75 17.38
N LYS A 626 -6.97 -23.71 18.68
CA LYS A 626 -7.21 -22.49 19.44
C LYS A 626 -6.13 -22.35 20.51
N LEU A 627 -5.81 -21.13 20.89
CA LEU A 627 -5.04 -20.86 22.10
C LEU A 627 -5.97 -20.32 23.18
N ARG A 628 -5.75 -20.76 24.42
CA ARG A 628 -6.31 -20.11 25.60
C ARG A 628 -5.19 -19.56 26.46
N PHE A 629 -5.15 -18.24 26.57
CA PHE A 629 -4.27 -17.51 27.47
C PHE A 629 -4.96 -17.40 28.82
N HIS A 630 -4.24 -17.78 29.87
CA HIS A 630 -4.64 -17.63 31.27
C HIS A 630 -3.79 -16.51 31.87
N LEU A 631 -4.42 -15.40 32.21
CA LEU A 631 -3.76 -14.22 32.73
C LEU A 631 -4.07 -14.10 34.22
N LYS A 632 -3.06 -13.80 35.04
CA LYS A 632 -3.20 -13.43 36.44
C LYS A 632 -2.38 -12.18 36.70
N THR A 633 -3.01 -11.09 37.10
CA THR A 633 -2.37 -9.78 37.32
C THR A 633 -1.41 -9.42 36.16
N ALA A 634 -1.93 -9.46 34.93
CA ALA A 634 -1.13 -9.36 33.72
C ALA A 634 -1.88 -8.69 32.56
N SER A 635 -1.10 -8.17 31.60
CA SER A 635 -1.54 -7.58 30.34
C SER A 635 -0.91 -8.31 29.17
N LEU A 636 -1.72 -8.69 28.17
CA LEU A 636 -1.29 -9.31 26.92
C LEU A 636 -1.53 -8.34 25.76
N PHE A 637 -0.51 -8.02 24.97
CA PHE A 637 -0.57 -6.99 23.91
C PHE A 637 -0.65 -7.60 22.51
N SER A 638 0.05 -8.72 22.28
CA SER A 638 0.04 -9.42 20.99
C SER A 638 0.55 -10.86 21.14
N PHE A 639 0.33 -11.68 20.11
CA PHE A 639 1.00 -12.97 19.96
C PHE A 639 1.40 -13.22 18.50
N GLU A 640 2.40 -14.08 18.29
CA GLU A 640 2.93 -14.42 16.97
C GLU A 640 3.53 -15.84 16.99
N PHE A 641 3.30 -16.62 15.93
CA PHE A 641 4.11 -17.81 15.67
C PHE A 641 5.26 -17.44 14.74
N GLN A 642 6.49 -17.66 15.20
CA GLN A 642 7.71 -17.39 14.44
C GLN A 642 8.34 -18.70 13.94
N ILE A 643 9.01 -18.64 12.79
CA ILE A 643 9.87 -19.72 12.29
C ILE A 643 11.29 -19.45 12.82
N ARG A 644 11.75 -20.22 13.82
CA ARG A 644 13.10 -20.06 14.39
C ARG A 644 14.04 -21.21 14.09
N ARG A 645 13.53 -22.41 13.79
CA ARG A 645 14.34 -23.56 13.37
C ARG A 645 14.20 -23.76 11.86
N ASN A 646 15.23 -24.35 11.25
CA ASN A 646 15.31 -24.62 9.81
C ASN A 646 14.31 -25.71 9.39
N HIS A 647 13.03 -25.36 9.29
CA HIS A 647 12.03 -26.27 8.72
C HIS A 647 11.25 -25.67 7.55
N PHE A 648 11.43 -24.38 7.26
CA PHE A 648 11.19 -23.75 5.96
C PHE A 648 12.17 -22.58 5.87
N VAL A 649 12.94 -22.45 4.79
CA VAL A 649 13.73 -21.24 4.53
C VAL A 649 12.80 -20.25 3.81
N PRO A 650 12.16 -19.28 4.49
CA PRO A 650 11.81 -18.07 3.77
C PRO A 650 13.14 -17.38 3.51
N LEU A 651 13.56 -17.35 2.25
CA LEU A 651 14.48 -16.32 1.77
C LEU A 651 13.91 -14.99 2.25
N SER A 652 14.50 -14.46 3.32
CA SER A 652 14.23 -13.12 3.79
C SER A 652 14.75 -12.19 2.71
N PHE A 653 13.84 -11.65 1.90
CA PHE A 653 14.11 -10.37 1.28
C PHE A 653 14.12 -9.34 2.41
N ARG A 654 15.28 -9.16 3.04
CA ARG A 654 15.63 -7.87 3.62
C ARG A 654 15.96 -6.96 2.45
N GLN A 655 15.05 -6.07 2.10
CA GLN A 655 15.34 -4.83 1.38
C GLN A 655 14.91 -3.68 2.26
#